data_AF-A0A0D2GTG0-F1
#
_entry.id   AF-A0A0D2GTG0-F1
#
_cell.length_a   1.000
_cell.length_b   1.000
_cell.length_c   1.000
_cell.angle_alpha   90.00
_cell.angle_beta   90.00
_cell.angle_gamma   90.00
#
_symmetry.space_group_name_H-M   'P 1'
#
loop_
_entity.id
_entity.type
_entity.pdbx_description
1 polymer ?
#
loop_
_entity_poly.entity_id
_entity_poly.type
_entity_poly.pdbx_seq_one_letter_code
_entity_poly.pdbx_strand_id
1 'polypeptide(L)'
;MARILLNYSSSDVRLFFRIFFVVAFILINLLGTKCLAARAKVRLLQRRTVPLPYMTSWLGSFDSLYALRVVKTLPGGWLSLLMIFAYLLNLSSDFTSALIKSVPVHDRCQFGTGLVVSSALIELVPWNGAPYTVVSQAQTTSLLNDGLKGVYKKANRDVNFSADADDLLGGWHCDRNSLELDYPWDVSVNDIVTSLQQHDLLYDTPYAVSASIGNTSHLVVLDTSVGENVGTVFDVRFSVDITPYGNVTKHMQSYQCTLDDTYGYLQPIQEMIHSHDTLKNWAEMFQGSVYEGTGTPASNNTGGILEQTLNSMTMVAGGDNYLLNTAHSSETQGCLTQRTHILWELLMLSGLTLLLLAFLLLFWLGMVIRLKVLSGRMNVEDARWIQENTPTGNFGWMAQAVRESHRPRAVQVKTADLKHWHFGGSSEGAGGLWITNKATHSNVAEETISLRPTLNDPSNLWPYCPSVAAALILAILFLGTTVVHIYQAVRHRQLFCLVVVIGAFMETAAFAFRFLSAKHPTQKGAYDASFLLNLLAPIFVNAFDYMIISRLVRCFLPKTKVFGLGGNIMGKIFVCCDIISFIIQIGGGLLTLSKTPNSAKTGIHIVTFGVVFQEALIVFFFALTVRLTRKLDWVIPRGQTSKEAKMRVHAVQISLLLITYRIVYRIVEFSSGEGSSLNTYINNHEWCEYVFDGIPMVFALVVMNVWHPGIVLSAGNDDGFAVPLNEY
;
A
#
# COMPACT_ATOMS: atom_id res chain seq x y z
N MET A 1 -0.74 17.86 -24.66
CA MET A 1 -0.37 16.52 -24.14
C MET A 1 -1.63 15.87 -23.60
N ALA A 2 -1.88 14.60 -23.91
CA ALA A 2 -3.04 13.88 -23.40
C ALA A 2 -3.04 13.87 -21.87
N ARG A 3 -4.20 14.13 -21.25
CA ARG A 3 -4.38 14.00 -19.80
C ARG A 3 -4.26 12.52 -19.43
N ILE A 4 -3.33 12.18 -18.55
CA ILE A 4 -3.21 10.81 -18.04
C ILE A 4 -4.15 10.69 -16.85
N LEU A 5 -5.29 10.05 -17.08
CA LEU A 5 -6.30 9.79 -16.06
C LEU A 5 -6.21 8.33 -15.62
N LEU A 6 -6.09 8.12 -14.31
CA LEU A 6 -6.07 6.80 -13.72
C LEU A 6 -7.36 6.54 -12.95
N ASN A 7 -7.80 5.27 -12.98
CA ASN A 7 -8.94 4.76 -12.22
C ASN A 7 -8.62 4.48 -10.74
N TYR A 8 -7.42 4.86 -10.28
CA TYR A 8 -6.98 4.66 -8.90
C TYR A 8 -7.20 5.90 -8.05
N SER A 9 -7.36 5.70 -6.74
CA SER A 9 -7.42 6.79 -5.79
C SER A 9 -6.14 7.63 -5.82
N SER A 10 -6.30 8.95 -5.70
CA SER A 10 -5.19 9.89 -5.60
C SER A 10 -4.27 9.57 -4.41
N SER A 11 -4.82 9.04 -3.31
CA SER A 11 -4.05 8.57 -2.16
C SER A 11 -3.06 7.47 -2.52
N ASP A 12 -3.51 6.50 -3.30
CA ASP A 12 -2.76 5.28 -3.59
C ASP A 12 -1.66 5.59 -4.60
N VAL A 13 -1.96 6.42 -5.60
CA VAL A 13 -0.97 6.93 -6.56
C VAL A 13 0.10 7.76 -5.85
N ARG A 14 -0.27 8.64 -4.91
CA ARG A 14 0.70 9.41 -4.10
C ARG A 14 1.59 8.50 -3.27
N LEU A 15 1.02 7.48 -2.63
CA LEU A 15 1.77 6.51 -1.84
C LEU A 15 2.76 5.74 -2.71
N PHE A 16 2.32 5.28 -3.89
CA PHE A 16 3.19 4.58 -4.84
C PHE A 16 4.41 5.43 -5.23
N PHE A 17 4.22 6.67 -5.66
CA PHE A 17 5.34 7.53 -6.05
C PHE A 17 6.27 7.87 -4.87
N ARG A 18 5.74 8.07 -3.66
CA ARG A 18 6.57 8.26 -2.46
C ARG A 18 7.47 7.06 -2.19
N ILE A 19 6.92 5.84 -2.22
CA ILE A 19 7.70 4.61 -2.01
C ILE A 19 8.75 4.47 -3.13
N PHE A 20 8.35 4.70 -4.38
CA PHE A 20 9.24 4.66 -5.53
C PHE A 20 10.46 5.58 -5.36
N PHE A 21 10.26 6.86 -5.03
CA PHE A 21 11.37 7.79 -4.85
C PHE A 21 12.25 7.43 -3.65
N VAL A 22 11.67 7.05 -2.50
CA VAL A 22 12.43 6.63 -1.32
C VAL A 22 13.35 5.45 -1.65
N VAL A 23 12.82 4.41 -2.31
CA VAL A 23 13.61 3.23 -2.70
C VAL A 23 14.69 3.62 -3.72
N ALA A 24 14.34 4.42 -4.73
CA ALA A 24 15.29 4.87 -5.74
C ALA A 24 16.47 5.65 -5.12
N PHE A 25 16.22 6.56 -4.17
CA PHE A 25 17.29 7.34 -3.53
C PHE A 25 18.14 6.51 -2.57
N ILE A 26 17.57 5.53 -1.86
CA ILE A 26 18.36 4.56 -1.07
C ILE A 26 19.32 3.80 -2.00
N LEU A 27 18.84 3.31 -3.14
CA LEU A 27 19.67 2.59 -4.11
C LEU A 27 20.75 3.51 -4.72
N ILE A 28 20.41 4.75 -5.08
CA ILE A 28 21.38 5.74 -5.57
C ILE A 28 22.49 5.98 -4.55
N ASN A 29 22.16 6.14 -3.27
CA ASN A 29 23.16 6.36 -2.21
C ASN A 29 24.09 5.15 -2.01
N LEU A 30 23.53 3.94 -1.98
CA LEU A 30 24.29 2.70 -1.85
C LEU A 30 25.22 2.50 -3.05
N LEU A 31 24.68 2.63 -4.26
CA LEU A 31 25.40 2.41 -5.51
C LEU A 31 26.46 3.49 -5.73
N GLY A 32 26.13 4.76 -5.45
CA GLY A 32 27.06 5.88 -5.47
C GLY A 32 28.26 5.67 -4.54
N THR A 33 28.04 5.16 -3.34
CA THR A 33 29.12 4.82 -2.40
C THR A 33 30.01 3.71 -2.95
N LYS A 34 29.40 2.68 -3.57
CA LYS A 34 30.15 1.60 -4.22
C LYS A 34 30.93 2.10 -5.45
N CYS A 35 30.39 3.03 -6.23
CA CYS A 35 31.08 3.68 -7.35
C CYS A 35 32.33 4.43 -6.91
N LEU A 36 32.23 5.25 -5.86
CA LEU A 36 33.35 6.00 -5.29
C LEU A 36 34.43 5.05 -4.74
N ALA A 37 34.03 4.04 -3.97
CA ALA A 37 34.93 3.02 -3.45
C ALA A 37 35.65 2.23 -4.56
N ALA A 38 34.92 1.78 -5.58
CA ALA A 38 35.51 1.06 -6.71
C ALA A 38 36.49 1.94 -7.49
N ARG A 39 36.18 3.24 -7.64
CA ARG A 39 37.07 4.21 -8.29
C ARG A 39 38.35 4.48 -7.50
N ALA A 40 38.25 4.60 -6.19
CA ALA A 40 39.43 4.70 -5.32
C ALA A 40 40.32 3.46 -5.48
N LYS A 41 39.73 2.25 -5.37
CA LYS A 41 40.46 0.98 -5.52
C LYS A 41 41.14 0.84 -6.88
N VAL A 42 40.46 1.18 -7.98
CA VAL A 42 41.06 1.14 -9.34
C VAL A 42 42.28 2.06 -9.46
N ARG A 43 42.25 3.26 -8.87
CA ARG A 43 43.41 4.17 -8.89
C ARG A 43 44.58 3.63 -8.07
N LEU A 44 44.31 3.03 -6.92
CA LEU A 44 45.35 2.42 -6.07
C LEU A 44 45.99 1.21 -6.75
N LEU A 45 45.21 0.35 -7.43
CA LEU A 45 45.75 -0.75 -8.24
C LEU A 45 46.63 -0.28 -9.41
N GLN A 46 46.42 0.95 -9.91
CA GLN A 46 47.28 1.56 -10.93
C GLN A 46 48.55 2.21 -10.34
N ARG A 47 48.87 1.95 -9.06
CA ARG A 47 49.97 2.58 -8.32
C ARG A 47 49.89 4.12 -8.30
N ARG A 48 48.68 4.68 -8.39
CA ARG A 48 48.43 6.12 -8.28
C ARG A 48 47.89 6.46 -6.91
N THR A 49 48.36 7.56 -6.33
CA THR A 49 47.79 8.10 -5.09
C THR A 49 46.43 8.75 -5.36
N VAL A 50 45.53 8.70 -4.39
CA VAL A 50 44.17 9.25 -4.48
C VAL A 50 44.04 10.43 -3.52
N PRO A 51 43.60 11.62 -3.97
CA PRO A 51 43.33 12.73 -3.07
C PRO A 51 42.30 12.33 -2.00
N LEU A 52 42.51 12.70 -0.74
CA LEU A 52 41.61 12.35 0.36
C LEU A 52 40.13 12.75 0.13
N PRO A 53 39.83 13.92 -0.45
CA PRO A 53 38.45 14.30 -0.76
C PRO A 53 37.74 13.38 -1.76
N TYR A 54 38.46 12.48 -2.44
CA TYR A 54 37.90 11.56 -3.43
C TYR A 54 37.52 10.19 -2.83
N MET A 55 37.83 9.99 -1.55
CA MET A 55 37.57 8.75 -0.81
C MET A 55 36.43 8.90 0.21
N THR A 56 35.64 9.96 0.08
CA THR A 56 34.41 10.14 0.87
C THR A 56 33.36 9.10 0.45
N SER A 57 32.44 8.80 1.37
CA SER A 57 31.18 8.13 1.00
C SER A 57 30.35 9.03 0.09
N TRP A 58 29.29 8.48 -0.51
CA TRP A 58 28.30 9.28 -1.20
C TRP A 58 27.61 10.22 -0.19
N LEU A 59 27.87 11.52 -0.33
CA LEU A 59 27.29 12.56 0.52
C LEU A 59 25.88 12.87 0.02
N GLY A 60 24.88 12.58 0.84
CA GLY A 60 23.50 13.03 0.63
C GLY A 60 23.29 14.44 1.19
N SER A 61 22.13 15.02 0.92
CA SER A 61 21.70 16.30 1.51
C SER A 61 22.65 17.49 1.23
N PHE A 62 22.70 18.45 2.15
CA PHE A 62 23.59 19.61 2.10
C PHE A 62 25.07 19.28 2.35
N ASP A 63 25.42 18.04 2.71
CA ASP A 63 26.81 17.64 3.00
C ASP A 63 27.73 17.79 1.79
N SER A 64 27.22 17.57 0.57
CA SER A 64 27.97 17.78 -0.67
C SER A 64 28.37 19.25 -0.87
N LEU A 65 27.43 20.18 -0.59
CA LEU A 65 27.66 21.63 -0.66
C LEU A 65 28.55 22.11 0.48
N TYR A 66 28.36 21.56 1.68
CA TYR A 66 29.20 21.84 2.84
C TYR A 66 30.65 21.39 2.59
N ALA A 67 30.86 20.17 2.10
CA ALA A 67 32.17 19.65 1.74
C ALA A 67 32.85 20.52 0.67
N LEU A 68 32.10 20.99 -0.32
CA LEU A 68 32.59 21.93 -1.33
C LEU A 68 33.04 23.26 -0.69
N ARG A 69 32.28 23.82 0.26
CA ARG A 69 32.62 25.07 0.96
C ARG A 69 33.85 24.92 1.85
N VAL A 70 33.97 23.79 2.55
CA VAL A 70 35.04 23.54 3.53
C VAL A 70 36.35 23.14 2.87
N VAL A 71 36.33 22.17 1.96
CA VAL A 71 37.53 21.63 1.31
C VAL A 71 37.93 22.46 0.09
N LYS A 72 37.01 23.28 -0.45
CA LYS A 72 37.17 24.04 -1.70
C LYS A 72 37.48 23.17 -2.92
N THR A 73 37.12 21.89 -2.87
CA THR A 73 37.25 20.93 -3.98
C THR A 73 36.03 20.01 -4.03
N LEU A 74 35.64 19.57 -5.23
CA LEU A 74 34.51 18.65 -5.40
C LEU A 74 34.80 17.27 -4.77
N PRO A 75 34.03 16.83 -3.77
CA PRO A 75 34.18 15.50 -3.16
C PRO A 75 33.91 14.39 -4.19
N GLY A 76 34.82 13.44 -4.36
CA GLY A 76 34.68 12.41 -5.40
C GLY A 76 34.94 12.90 -6.84
N GLY A 77 35.39 14.14 -7.06
CA GLY A 77 35.61 14.70 -8.39
C GLY A 77 34.31 14.94 -9.15
N TRP A 78 34.24 14.58 -10.44
CA TRP A 78 33.04 14.83 -11.27
C TRP A 78 31.75 14.13 -10.76
N LEU A 79 31.89 13.03 -10.00
CA LEU A 79 30.75 12.35 -9.36
C LEU A 79 30.05 13.25 -8.33
N SER A 80 30.72 14.27 -7.80
CA SER A 80 30.10 15.29 -6.96
C SER A 80 28.94 16.02 -7.66
N LEU A 81 29.02 16.21 -8.99
CA LEU A 81 27.94 16.85 -9.74
C LEU A 81 26.69 15.96 -9.75
N LEU A 82 26.87 14.64 -9.82
CA LEU A 82 25.77 13.69 -9.70
C LEU A 82 25.23 13.60 -8.27
N MET A 83 26.06 13.80 -7.25
CA MET A 83 25.61 13.89 -5.85
C MET A 83 24.69 15.11 -5.65
N ILE A 84 25.09 16.27 -6.17
CA ILE A 84 24.28 17.50 -6.13
C ILE A 84 23.00 17.32 -6.96
N PHE A 85 23.10 16.71 -8.15
CA PHE A 85 21.93 16.44 -8.98
C PHE A 85 20.95 15.47 -8.32
N ALA A 86 21.44 14.39 -7.71
CA ALA A 86 20.63 13.44 -6.94
C ALA A 86 19.90 14.14 -5.79
N TYR A 87 20.57 15.07 -5.10
CA TYR A 87 19.96 15.88 -4.05
C TYR A 87 18.83 16.78 -4.58
N LEU A 88 19.06 17.47 -5.70
CA LEU A 88 18.04 18.32 -6.32
C LEU A 88 16.82 17.51 -6.80
N LEU A 89 17.05 16.30 -7.33
CA LEU A 89 15.97 15.39 -7.70
C LEU A 89 15.19 14.92 -6.46
N ASN A 90 15.87 14.64 -5.34
CA ASN A 90 15.22 14.23 -4.10
C ASN A 90 14.32 15.35 -3.55
N LEU A 91 14.83 16.58 -3.50
CA LEU A 91 14.04 17.75 -3.10
C LEU A 91 12.84 17.98 -4.04
N SER A 92 13.03 17.77 -5.34
CA SER A 92 11.95 17.89 -6.33
C SER A 92 10.86 16.82 -6.13
N SER A 93 11.22 15.64 -5.60
CA SER A 93 10.27 14.56 -5.33
C SER A 93 9.30 14.86 -4.18
N ASP A 94 9.63 15.81 -3.30
CA ASP A 94 8.69 16.27 -2.27
C ASP A 94 7.45 16.98 -2.88
N PHE A 95 7.58 17.53 -4.10
CA PHE A 95 6.47 18.12 -4.83
C PHE A 95 5.53 17.10 -5.49
N THR A 96 5.78 15.79 -5.33
CA THR A 96 4.89 14.70 -5.84
C THR A 96 3.41 14.92 -5.50
N SER A 97 3.12 15.44 -4.30
CA SER A 97 1.74 15.68 -3.86
C SER A 97 1.05 16.79 -4.66
N ALA A 98 1.80 17.81 -5.12
CA ALA A 98 1.29 18.89 -5.96
C ALA A 98 1.13 18.46 -7.43
N LEU A 99 1.88 17.43 -7.85
CA LEU A 99 1.87 16.91 -9.21
C LEU A 99 0.73 15.92 -9.51
N ILE A 100 -0.04 15.54 -8.48
CA ILE A 100 -1.16 14.58 -8.57
C ILE A 100 -2.46 15.28 -8.17
N LYS A 101 -3.37 15.47 -9.14
CA LYS A 101 -4.66 16.17 -8.96
C LYS A 101 -5.83 15.20 -9.14
N SER A 102 -6.89 15.34 -8.34
CA SER A 102 -8.18 14.68 -8.59
C SER A 102 -9.07 15.61 -9.41
N VAL A 103 -9.66 15.09 -10.49
CA VAL A 103 -10.55 15.87 -11.37
C VAL A 103 -11.85 15.07 -11.55
N PRO A 104 -13.03 15.72 -11.46
CA PRO A 104 -14.29 15.09 -11.83
C PRO A 104 -14.32 14.87 -13.35
N VAL A 105 -14.68 13.65 -13.77
CA VAL A 105 -14.82 13.29 -15.18
C VAL A 105 -16.15 12.59 -15.35
N HIS A 106 -16.82 12.87 -16.47
CA HIS A 106 -18.04 12.17 -16.86
C HIS A 106 -17.72 10.70 -17.16
N ASP A 107 -18.45 9.79 -16.53
CA ASP A 107 -18.29 8.35 -16.64
C ASP A 107 -19.64 7.65 -16.41
N ARG A 108 -19.70 6.33 -16.54
CA ARG A 108 -20.92 5.56 -16.30
C ARG A 108 -20.84 4.75 -15.00
N CYS A 109 -21.73 5.06 -14.06
CA CYS A 109 -21.85 4.39 -12.76
C CYS A 109 -22.99 3.38 -12.76
N GLN A 110 -22.93 2.40 -11.87
CA GLN A 110 -24.04 1.47 -11.64
C GLN A 110 -25.27 2.22 -11.14
N PHE A 111 -26.44 1.94 -11.72
CA PHE A 111 -27.70 2.59 -11.35
C PHE A 111 -28.14 2.23 -9.92
N GLY A 112 -28.07 0.94 -9.57
CA GLY A 112 -28.57 0.45 -8.29
C GLY A 112 -30.09 0.45 -8.22
N THR A 113 -30.68 1.37 -7.47
CA THR A 113 -32.12 1.40 -7.19
C THR A 113 -32.70 2.79 -7.44
N GLY A 114 -33.83 2.85 -8.12
CA GLY A 114 -34.50 4.12 -8.40
C GLY A 114 -35.78 3.93 -9.18
N LEU A 115 -36.28 5.03 -9.75
CA LEU A 115 -37.40 5.01 -10.67
C LEU A 115 -36.90 4.60 -12.05
N VAL A 116 -37.59 3.66 -12.69
CA VAL A 116 -37.30 3.21 -14.06
C VAL A 116 -38.54 3.43 -14.89
N VAL A 117 -38.40 4.17 -15.98
CA VAL A 117 -39.47 4.43 -16.93
C VAL A 117 -39.66 3.18 -17.80
N SER A 118 -40.85 2.59 -17.72
CA SER A 118 -41.25 1.38 -18.44
C SER A 118 -42.73 1.44 -18.83
N SER A 119 -43.14 0.73 -19.87
CA SER A 119 -44.50 0.80 -20.39
C SER A 119 -45.54 0.00 -19.56
N ALA A 120 -45.40 -0.11 -18.23
CA ALA A 120 -46.32 -0.87 -17.38
C ALA A 120 -47.63 -0.10 -17.08
N LEU A 121 -48.74 -0.81 -16.82
CA LEU A 121 -50.09 -0.26 -16.60
C LEU A 121 -50.10 0.90 -15.59
N ILE A 122 -50.61 2.06 -16.01
CA ILE A 122 -50.70 3.27 -15.19
C ILE A 122 -52.09 3.33 -14.52
N GLU A 123 -52.17 3.15 -13.20
CA GLU A 123 -53.30 3.68 -12.40
C GLU A 123 -53.01 5.16 -12.08
N LEU A 124 -54.06 6.02 -12.03
CA LEU A 124 -53.93 7.48 -11.81
C LEU A 124 -52.85 7.81 -10.77
N VAL A 125 -51.75 8.42 -11.24
CA VAL A 125 -50.58 8.63 -10.39
C VAL A 125 -50.67 9.96 -9.63
N PRO A 126 -50.67 9.96 -8.29
CA PRO A 126 -50.66 11.19 -7.51
C PRO A 126 -49.26 11.85 -7.52
N TRP A 127 -49.22 13.18 -7.68
CA TRP A 127 -47.97 13.96 -7.69
C TRP A 127 -47.26 14.04 -6.33
N ASN A 128 -48.01 13.88 -5.23
CA ASN A 128 -47.55 14.11 -3.86
C ASN A 128 -46.77 12.91 -3.28
N GLY A 129 -45.61 12.62 -3.84
CA GLY A 129 -44.82 11.47 -3.41
C GLY A 129 -43.31 11.65 -3.50
N ALA A 130 -42.59 10.69 -2.92
CA ALA A 130 -41.14 10.57 -3.05
C ALA A 130 -40.64 10.44 -4.51
N PRO A 131 -41.36 9.80 -5.46
CA PRO A 131 -40.91 9.66 -6.84
C PRO A 131 -40.72 11.00 -7.56
N TYR A 132 -41.68 11.93 -7.46
CA TYR A 132 -41.56 13.28 -8.00
C TYR A 132 -40.31 13.99 -7.46
N THR A 133 -40.10 13.97 -6.15
CA THR A 133 -38.93 14.61 -5.53
C THR A 133 -37.62 14.02 -6.07
N VAL A 134 -37.55 12.71 -6.29
CA VAL A 134 -36.33 12.08 -6.82
C VAL A 134 -36.08 12.46 -8.27
N VAL A 135 -37.08 12.42 -9.15
CA VAL A 135 -36.86 12.75 -10.57
C VAL A 135 -36.59 14.25 -10.77
N SER A 136 -37.25 15.12 -10.01
CA SER A 136 -37.03 16.57 -10.04
C SER A 136 -35.62 16.93 -9.52
N GLN A 137 -35.19 16.27 -8.43
CA GLN A 137 -33.83 16.40 -7.92
C GLN A 137 -32.81 15.84 -8.92
N ALA A 138 -33.06 14.70 -9.56
CA ALA A 138 -32.16 14.11 -10.55
C ALA A 138 -31.95 15.04 -11.75
N GLN A 139 -33.00 15.70 -12.23
CA GLN A 139 -32.88 16.72 -13.30
C GLN A 139 -31.99 17.90 -12.86
N THR A 140 -32.21 18.42 -11.66
CA THR A 140 -31.41 19.52 -11.10
C THR A 140 -29.95 19.09 -10.91
N THR A 141 -29.73 17.90 -10.35
CA THR A 141 -28.39 17.34 -10.13
C THR A 141 -27.66 17.10 -11.45
N SER A 142 -28.35 16.58 -12.47
CA SER A 142 -27.78 16.43 -13.81
C SER A 142 -27.28 17.76 -14.36
N LEU A 143 -28.12 18.79 -14.33
CA LEU A 143 -27.77 20.13 -14.82
C LEU A 143 -26.63 20.79 -14.03
N LEU A 144 -26.60 20.63 -12.71
CA LEU A 144 -25.49 21.11 -11.87
C LEU A 144 -24.16 20.41 -12.19
N ASN A 145 -24.23 19.19 -12.71
CA ASN A 145 -23.10 18.35 -13.07
C ASN A 145 -22.79 18.38 -14.58
N ASP A 146 -23.17 19.46 -15.28
CA ASP A 146 -23.01 19.65 -16.73
C ASP A 146 -23.63 18.53 -17.60
N GLY A 147 -24.64 17.83 -17.07
CA GLY A 147 -25.40 16.79 -17.75
C GLY A 147 -26.60 17.33 -18.53
N LEU A 148 -27.26 16.43 -19.27
CA LEU A 148 -28.40 16.78 -20.11
C LEU A 148 -29.72 16.84 -19.32
N LYS A 149 -30.67 17.65 -19.79
CA LYS A 149 -32.06 17.74 -19.29
C LYS A 149 -33.02 16.98 -20.20
N GLY A 150 -34.05 16.36 -19.63
CA GLY A 150 -35.12 15.70 -20.36
C GLY A 150 -35.78 14.58 -19.55
N VAL A 151 -36.45 13.66 -20.25
CA VAL A 151 -37.06 12.46 -19.67
C VAL A 151 -36.01 11.36 -19.61
N TYR A 152 -35.62 10.97 -18.40
CA TYR A 152 -34.61 9.92 -18.20
C TYR A 152 -35.24 8.53 -18.25
N LYS A 153 -34.54 7.56 -18.86
CA LYS A 153 -34.92 6.13 -18.81
C LYS A 153 -35.01 5.62 -17.36
N LYS A 154 -34.12 6.12 -16.51
CA LYS A 154 -34.00 5.73 -15.11
C LYS A 154 -33.38 6.87 -14.30
N ALA A 155 -33.85 7.07 -13.07
CA ALA A 155 -33.39 8.13 -12.19
C ALA A 155 -33.33 7.65 -10.74
N ASN A 156 -32.27 8.03 -10.02
CA ASN A 156 -32.07 7.67 -8.61
C ASN A 156 -31.71 8.92 -7.79
N ARG A 157 -31.32 8.72 -6.52
CA ARG A 157 -30.93 9.79 -5.58
C ARG A 157 -29.43 10.09 -5.60
N ASP A 158 -28.69 9.65 -6.63
CA ASP A 158 -27.24 9.85 -6.66
C ASP A 158 -26.89 11.32 -6.90
N VAL A 159 -26.09 11.89 -5.99
CA VAL A 159 -25.64 13.29 -6.04
C VAL A 159 -24.66 13.51 -7.20
N ASN A 160 -24.00 12.45 -7.67
CA ASN A 160 -23.08 12.51 -8.79
C ASN A 160 -23.76 12.25 -10.13
N PHE A 161 -25.08 12.09 -10.19
CA PHE A 161 -25.79 11.83 -11.43
C PHE A 161 -25.56 12.97 -12.44
N SER A 162 -25.23 12.61 -13.68
CA SER A 162 -25.05 13.54 -14.79
C SER A 162 -25.52 12.79 -16.03
N ALA A 163 -26.64 13.19 -16.63
CA ALA A 163 -27.26 12.41 -17.68
C ALA A 163 -26.49 12.54 -19.01
N ASP A 164 -26.19 11.39 -19.61
CA ASP A 164 -25.65 11.26 -20.96
C ASP A 164 -26.76 11.06 -21.99
N ALA A 165 -26.43 11.19 -23.28
CA ALA A 165 -27.36 10.97 -24.40
C ALA A 165 -28.08 9.60 -24.37
N ASP A 166 -27.43 8.56 -23.83
CA ASP A 166 -28.00 7.21 -23.70
C ASP A 166 -29.02 7.08 -22.54
N ASP A 167 -29.01 8.03 -21.60
CA ASP A 167 -29.93 8.01 -20.45
C ASP A 167 -31.22 8.79 -20.73
N LEU A 168 -31.29 9.55 -21.83
CA LEU A 168 -32.50 10.27 -22.25
C LEU A 168 -33.37 9.42 -23.17
N LEU A 169 -34.68 9.53 -22.98
CA LEU A 169 -35.69 9.03 -23.90
C LEU A 169 -36.21 10.14 -24.84
N GLY A 170 -36.00 11.41 -24.47
CA GLY A 170 -36.51 12.59 -25.15
C GLY A 170 -36.76 13.71 -24.14
N GLY A 171 -37.64 14.65 -24.46
CA GLY A 171 -37.97 15.74 -23.54
C GLY A 171 -39.10 16.65 -24.02
N TRP A 172 -39.77 17.30 -23.07
CA TRP A 172 -40.74 18.35 -23.37
C TRP A 172 -40.03 19.63 -23.77
N HIS A 173 -40.57 20.28 -24.80
CA HIS A 173 -40.16 21.62 -25.24
C HIS A 173 -41.35 22.56 -25.16
N CYS A 174 -41.21 23.70 -24.47
CA CYS A 174 -42.28 24.68 -24.28
C CYS A 174 -41.93 26.00 -24.95
N ASP A 175 -42.59 26.28 -26.07
CA ASP A 175 -42.44 27.53 -26.82
C ASP A 175 -43.33 28.63 -26.24
N ARG A 176 -42.76 29.82 -26.05
CA ARG A 176 -43.50 31.02 -25.63
C ARG A 176 -44.28 31.57 -26.82
N ASN A 177 -45.60 31.73 -26.67
CA ASN A 177 -46.42 32.39 -27.68
C ASN A 177 -46.15 33.91 -27.68
N SER A 178 -46.03 34.53 -28.85
CA SER A 178 -45.82 35.98 -28.97
C SER A 178 -47.04 36.82 -28.59
N LEU A 179 -48.24 36.23 -28.60
CA LEU A 179 -49.48 36.92 -28.24
C LEU A 179 -49.66 36.91 -26.72
N GLU A 180 -49.47 38.08 -26.11
CA GLU A 180 -49.80 38.35 -24.70
C GLU A 180 -51.18 39.03 -24.64
N LEU A 181 -52.01 38.62 -23.68
CA LEU A 181 -53.35 39.17 -23.48
C LEU A 181 -53.49 39.74 -22.08
N ASP A 182 -54.00 40.96 -22.03
CA ASP A 182 -54.18 41.71 -20.79
C ASP A 182 -55.65 41.77 -20.41
N TYR A 183 -55.95 41.45 -19.16
CA TYR A 183 -57.32 41.47 -18.63
C TYR A 183 -57.41 42.41 -17.43
N PRO A 184 -58.47 43.24 -17.32
CA PRO A 184 -58.77 43.97 -16.11
C PRO A 184 -58.88 43.04 -14.89
N TRP A 185 -58.52 43.53 -13.70
CA TRP A 185 -58.43 42.73 -12.48
C TRP A 185 -59.76 42.15 -12.00
N ASP A 186 -60.88 42.76 -12.39
CA ASP A 186 -62.26 42.41 -12.02
C ASP A 186 -62.90 41.36 -12.95
N VAL A 187 -62.22 40.98 -14.04
CA VAL A 187 -62.71 39.94 -14.96
C VAL A 187 -62.67 38.56 -14.30
N SER A 188 -63.75 37.79 -14.48
CA SER A 188 -63.82 36.45 -13.93
C SER A 188 -62.84 35.49 -14.62
N VAL A 189 -62.32 34.49 -13.89
CA VAL A 189 -61.40 33.49 -14.46
C VAL A 189 -62.04 32.76 -15.66
N ASN A 190 -63.35 32.50 -15.61
CA ASN A 190 -64.07 31.83 -16.71
C ASN A 190 -64.12 32.69 -17.98
N ASP A 191 -64.27 34.01 -17.85
CA ASP A 191 -64.26 34.92 -19.00
C ASP A 191 -62.85 35.02 -19.61
N ILE A 192 -61.80 35.02 -18.76
CA ILE A 192 -60.40 34.95 -19.21
C ILE A 192 -60.17 33.66 -20.01
N VAL A 193 -60.58 32.50 -19.47
CA VAL A 193 -60.45 31.20 -20.14
C VAL A 193 -61.20 31.19 -21.49
N THR A 194 -62.44 31.68 -21.52
CA THR A 194 -63.24 31.76 -22.75
C THR A 194 -62.58 32.65 -23.79
N SER A 195 -62.01 33.78 -23.36
CA SER A 195 -61.26 34.69 -24.23
C SER A 195 -59.98 34.06 -24.77
N LEU A 196 -59.21 33.34 -23.94
CA LEU A 196 -58.00 32.63 -24.36
C LEU A 196 -58.32 31.52 -25.39
N GLN A 197 -59.43 30.80 -25.21
CA GLN A 197 -59.92 29.82 -26.20
C GLN A 197 -60.30 30.48 -27.53
N GLN A 198 -60.97 31.64 -27.50
CA GLN A 198 -61.31 32.39 -28.73
C GLN A 198 -60.08 32.85 -29.52
N HIS A 199 -58.96 33.08 -28.85
CA HIS A 199 -57.68 33.45 -29.48
C HIS A 199 -56.81 32.23 -29.87
N ASP A 200 -57.31 31.00 -29.76
CA ASP A 200 -56.58 29.75 -30.03
C ASP A 200 -55.29 29.59 -29.18
N LEU A 201 -55.33 30.11 -27.94
CA LEU A 201 -54.23 29.96 -26.97
C LEU A 201 -54.43 28.75 -26.04
N LEU A 202 -55.65 28.20 -26.00
CA LEU A 202 -56.04 26.98 -25.28
C LEU A 202 -56.79 26.05 -26.24
N TYR A 203 -57.00 24.79 -25.87
CA TYR A 203 -57.81 23.83 -26.64
C TYR A 203 -59.26 23.83 -26.13
N ASP A 204 -59.94 22.68 -26.14
CA ASP A 204 -61.36 22.56 -25.84
C ASP A 204 -61.69 22.32 -24.35
N THR A 205 -60.74 21.80 -23.55
CA THR A 205 -61.01 21.32 -22.17
C THR A 205 -60.09 21.95 -21.11
N PRO A 206 -59.97 23.29 -21.05
CA PRO A 206 -59.02 23.94 -20.16
C PRO A 206 -59.39 23.77 -18.69
N TYR A 207 -58.37 23.58 -17.87
CA TYR A 207 -58.46 23.56 -16.42
C TYR A 207 -57.70 24.74 -15.82
N ALA A 208 -58.41 25.59 -15.08
CA ALA A 208 -57.84 26.75 -14.42
C ALA A 208 -57.61 26.47 -12.93
N VAL A 209 -56.38 26.70 -12.47
CA VAL A 209 -56.02 26.70 -11.05
C VAL A 209 -55.71 28.14 -10.63
N SER A 210 -56.53 28.66 -9.72
CA SER A 210 -56.39 30.00 -9.18
C SER A 210 -56.29 29.96 -7.66
N ALA A 211 -55.32 30.67 -7.10
CA ALA A 211 -55.20 30.88 -5.66
C ALA A 211 -55.15 32.39 -5.39
N SER A 212 -55.92 32.86 -4.41
CA SER A 212 -55.90 34.25 -3.96
C SER A 212 -55.76 34.33 -2.43
N ILE A 213 -54.76 35.08 -1.97
CA ILE A 213 -54.53 35.36 -0.54
C ILE A 213 -54.34 36.87 -0.41
N GLY A 214 -55.30 37.55 0.23
CA GLY A 214 -55.29 39.01 0.29
C GLY A 214 -55.33 39.64 -1.11
N ASN A 215 -54.35 40.48 -1.42
CA ASN A 215 -54.22 41.13 -2.74
C ASN A 215 -53.32 40.35 -3.71
N THR A 216 -52.87 39.14 -3.38
CA THR A 216 -52.03 38.33 -4.27
C THR A 216 -52.91 37.36 -5.05
N SER A 217 -52.64 37.18 -6.34
CA SER A 217 -53.34 36.20 -7.17
C SER A 217 -52.36 35.43 -8.04
N HIS A 218 -52.43 34.12 -7.99
CA HIS A 218 -51.70 33.23 -8.88
C HIS A 218 -52.72 32.50 -9.75
N LEU A 219 -52.57 32.57 -11.07
CA LEU A 219 -53.48 31.92 -12.02
C LEU A 219 -52.66 31.19 -13.08
N VAL A 220 -52.88 29.89 -13.17
CA VAL A 220 -52.38 29.06 -14.26
C VAL A 220 -53.55 28.34 -14.89
N VAL A 221 -53.68 28.45 -16.19
CA VAL A 221 -54.64 27.68 -16.99
C VAL A 221 -53.83 26.70 -17.82
N LEU A 222 -54.25 25.45 -17.85
CA LEU A 222 -53.60 24.42 -18.64
C LEU A 222 -54.63 23.57 -19.38
N ASP A 223 -54.25 23.06 -20.54
CA ASP A 223 -55.12 22.28 -21.39
C ASP A 223 -54.31 21.27 -22.22
N THR A 224 -54.98 20.23 -22.70
CA THR A 224 -54.39 19.15 -23.50
C THR A 224 -55.08 19.05 -24.86
N SER A 225 -54.31 18.71 -25.90
CA SER A 225 -54.80 18.64 -27.28
C SER A 225 -55.87 17.55 -27.52
N VAL A 226 -55.98 16.57 -26.62
CA VAL A 226 -56.86 15.39 -26.78
C VAL A 226 -58.09 15.40 -25.87
N GLY A 227 -58.15 16.35 -24.93
CA GLY A 227 -59.17 16.40 -23.88
C GLY A 227 -59.26 15.09 -23.09
N GLU A 228 -60.48 14.59 -22.89
CA GLU A 228 -60.74 13.35 -22.14
C GLU A 228 -60.39 12.06 -22.91
N ASN A 229 -59.92 12.16 -24.16
CA ASN A 229 -59.55 10.98 -24.95
C ASN A 229 -58.23 10.38 -24.45
N VAL A 230 -58.22 9.05 -24.29
CA VAL A 230 -57.04 8.26 -23.87
C VAL A 230 -56.54 7.43 -25.06
N GLY A 231 -55.25 7.09 -25.08
CA GLY A 231 -54.67 6.24 -26.13
C GLY A 231 -54.06 7.01 -27.30
N THR A 232 -53.86 8.33 -27.16
CA THR A 232 -53.31 9.19 -28.20
C THR A 232 -52.21 10.08 -27.64
N VAL A 233 -51.18 10.36 -28.44
CA VAL A 233 -50.18 11.38 -28.13
C VAL A 233 -50.84 12.74 -27.94
N PHE A 234 -50.30 13.54 -27.03
CA PHE A 234 -50.89 14.82 -26.66
C PHE A 234 -49.85 15.91 -26.49
N ASP A 235 -50.27 17.13 -26.83
CA ASP A 235 -49.57 18.37 -26.54
C ASP A 235 -50.28 19.10 -25.39
N VAL A 236 -49.57 20.02 -24.75
CA VAL A 236 -50.09 20.77 -23.60
C VAL A 236 -49.93 22.27 -23.86
N ARG A 237 -51.01 23.03 -23.67
CA ARG A 237 -50.98 24.49 -23.70
C ARG A 237 -51.14 25.04 -22.29
N PHE A 238 -50.32 26.02 -21.92
CA PHE A 238 -50.40 26.73 -20.65
C PHE A 238 -50.67 28.21 -20.91
N SER A 239 -51.43 28.85 -20.03
CA SER A 239 -51.54 30.30 -19.93
C SER A 239 -51.36 30.71 -18.48
N VAL A 240 -50.35 31.53 -18.21
CA VAL A 240 -49.92 31.91 -16.86
C VAL A 240 -50.08 33.40 -16.67
N ASP A 241 -50.66 33.80 -15.54
CA ASP A 241 -50.63 35.19 -15.08
C ASP A 241 -49.23 35.52 -14.55
N ILE A 242 -48.52 36.40 -15.24
CA ILE A 242 -47.15 36.79 -14.85
C ILE A 242 -47.14 37.85 -13.73
N THR A 243 -48.31 38.39 -13.34
CA THR A 243 -48.39 39.44 -12.33
C THR A 243 -48.46 38.91 -10.90
N PRO A 244 -47.87 39.62 -9.92
CA PRO A 244 -47.88 39.19 -8.52
C PRO A 244 -49.18 39.52 -7.75
N TYR A 245 -49.93 40.54 -8.20
CA TYR A 245 -51.05 41.11 -7.45
C TYR A 245 -52.37 40.95 -8.20
N GLY A 246 -53.45 40.64 -7.46
CA GLY A 246 -54.78 40.43 -8.04
C GLY A 246 -55.62 41.69 -8.21
N ASN A 247 -55.14 42.86 -7.80
CA ASN A 247 -55.79 44.16 -8.00
C ASN A 247 -55.21 44.97 -9.16
N VAL A 248 -54.33 44.37 -9.96
CA VAL A 248 -53.74 44.97 -11.16
C VAL A 248 -54.17 44.19 -12.40
N THR A 249 -53.96 44.78 -13.57
CA THR A 249 -54.22 44.13 -14.86
C THR A 249 -53.46 42.81 -14.93
N LYS A 250 -54.17 41.71 -15.19
CA LYS A 250 -53.59 40.39 -15.33
C LYS A 250 -52.96 40.27 -16.70
N HIS A 251 -51.65 40.08 -16.72
CA HIS A 251 -50.88 39.88 -17.93
C HIS A 251 -50.77 38.36 -18.16
N MET A 252 -51.49 37.84 -19.15
CA MET A 252 -51.52 36.40 -19.44
C MET A 252 -50.52 36.07 -20.55
N GLN A 253 -49.53 35.24 -20.21
CA GLN A 253 -48.55 34.70 -21.15
C GLN A 253 -48.86 33.24 -21.44
N SER A 254 -48.99 32.90 -22.72
CA SER A 254 -49.27 31.52 -23.16
C SER A 254 -48.01 30.79 -23.65
N TYR A 255 -48.00 29.47 -23.46
CA TYR A 255 -46.94 28.54 -23.85
C TYR A 255 -47.55 27.31 -24.53
N GLN A 256 -46.90 26.82 -25.58
CA GLN A 256 -47.24 25.57 -26.26
C GLN A 256 -46.11 24.57 -26.01
N CYS A 257 -46.44 23.47 -25.36
CA CYS A 257 -45.51 22.42 -25.00
C CYS A 257 -45.75 21.17 -25.85
N THR A 258 -44.71 20.72 -26.54
CA THR A 258 -44.69 19.49 -27.35
C THR A 258 -43.65 18.52 -26.79
N LEU A 259 -43.87 17.22 -26.94
CA LEU A 259 -42.91 16.21 -26.51
C LEU A 259 -42.07 15.74 -27.71
N ASP A 260 -40.76 15.92 -27.62
CA ASP A 260 -39.81 15.34 -28.57
C ASP A 260 -39.48 13.89 -28.15
N ASP A 261 -39.87 12.94 -28.97
CA ASP A 261 -39.55 11.51 -28.82
C ASP A 261 -38.36 11.14 -29.69
N THR A 262 -37.16 11.54 -29.25
CA THR A 262 -35.91 11.40 -30.01
C THR A 262 -35.63 9.95 -30.43
N TYR A 263 -36.10 8.96 -29.66
CA TYR A 263 -35.78 7.53 -29.86
C TYR A 263 -36.99 6.61 -30.08
N GLY A 264 -38.22 7.13 -30.07
CA GLY A 264 -39.45 6.36 -30.27
C GLY A 264 -39.91 5.57 -29.03
N TYR A 265 -39.44 5.94 -27.83
CA TYR A 265 -39.78 5.25 -26.57
C TYR A 265 -40.83 5.98 -25.75
N LEU A 266 -41.08 7.27 -26.02
CA LEU A 266 -42.01 8.08 -25.24
C LEU A 266 -43.45 8.00 -25.75
N GLN A 267 -43.66 7.75 -27.04
CA GLN A 267 -45.01 7.61 -27.60
C GLN A 267 -45.89 6.58 -26.84
N PRO A 268 -45.44 5.34 -26.58
CA PRO A 268 -46.24 4.37 -25.82
C PRO A 268 -46.55 4.84 -24.39
N ILE A 269 -45.67 5.65 -23.79
CA ILE A 269 -45.89 6.20 -22.45
C ILE A 269 -46.96 7.29 -22.51
N GLN A 270 -46.90 8.18 -23.51
CA GLN A 270 -47.92 9.21 -23.70
C GLN A 270 -49.31 8.61 -23.93
N GLU A 271 -49.43 7.60 -24.79
CA GLU A 271 -50.71 6.96 -25.11
C GLU A 271 -51.38 6.33 -23.87
N MET A 272 -50.60 5.92 -22.87
CA MET A 272 -51.13 5.37 -21.62
C MET A 272 -51.49 6.43 -20.58
N ILE A 273 -50.96 7.65 -20.70
CA ILE A 273 -51.26 8.72 -19.75
C ILE A 273 -52.66 9.25 -20.05
N HIS A 274 -53.55 9.19 -19.07
CA HIS A 274 -54.82 9.92 -19.11
C HIS A 274 -54.52 11.42 -18.94
N SER A 275 -54.22 12.11 -20.04
CA SER A 275 -53.64 13.46 -20.01
C SER A 275 -54.51 14.45 -19.25
N HIS A 276 -55.82 14.50 -19.50
CA HIS A 276 -56.74 15.40 -18.82
C HIS A 276 -56.76 15.20 -17.30
N ASP A 277 -56.98 13.96 -16.83
CA ASP A 277 -57.04 13.64 -15.40
C ASP A 277 -55.68 13.86 -14.71
N THR A 278 -54.59 13.48 -15.38
CA THR A 278 -53.23 13.61 -14.85
C THR A 278 -52.85 15.08 -14.73
N LEU A 279 -53.08 15.88 -15.77
CA LEU A 279 -52.81 17.32 -15.75
C LEU A 279 -53.64 18.04 -14.69
N LYS A 280 -54.92 17.68 -14.54
CA LYS A 280 -55.78 18.21 -13.48
C LYS A 280 -55.24 17.88 -12.08
N ASN A 281 -54.75 16.66 -11.87
CA ASN A 281 -54.13 16.23 -10.61
C ASN A 281 -52.81 17.01 -10.34
N TRP A 282 -52.02 17.26 -11.38
CA TRP A 282 -50.74 17.99 -11.31
C TRP A 282 -50.87 19.52 -11.37
N ALA A 283 -52.08 20.06 -11.58
CA ALA A 283 -52.30 21.50 -11.78
C ALA A 283 -51.75 22.37 -10.65
N GLU A 284 -51.96 21.97 -9.39
CA GLU A 284 -51.43 22.69 -8.23
C GLU A 284 -49.89 22.67 -8.19
N MET A 285 -49.28 21.58 -8.66
CA MET A 285 -47.82 21.47 -8.76
C MET A 285 -47.26 22.40 -9.84
N PHE A 286 -47.92 22.50 -11.00
CA PHE A 286 -47.54 23.46 -12.04
C PHE A 286 -47.65 24.91 -11.54
N GLN A 287 -48.77 25.25 -10.88
CA GLN A 287 -48.93 26.57 -10.26
C GLN A 287 -47.82 26.84 -9.24
N GLY A 288 -47.60 25.93 -8.30
CA GLY A 288 -46.58 26.06 -7.26
C GLY A 288 -45.14 26.10 -7.77
N SER A 289 -44.86 25.58 -8.98
CA SER A 289 -43.52 25.59 -9.57
C SER A 289 -43.19 26.91 -10.28
N VAL A 290 -44.20 27.59 -10.82
CA VAL A 290 -44.02 28.80 -11.63
C VAL A 290 -43.80 30.05 -10.77
N TYR A 291 -44.36 30.09 -9.56
CA TYR A 291 -44.21 31.20 -8.62
C TYR A 291 -43.21 30.84 -7.51
N GLU A 292 -42.31 31.75 -7.15
CA GLU A 292 -41.27 31.55 -6.12
C GLU A 292 -41.80 31.68 -4.67
N GLY A 293 -43.05 32.10 -4.49
CA GLY A 293 -43.73 32.21 -3.20
C GLY A 293 -45.03 33.01 -3.30
N THR A 294 -45.77 33.16 -2.20
CA THR A 294 -46.99 33.96 -2.19
C THR A 294 -46.71 35.43 -2.55
N GLY A 295 -47.33 35.94 -3.62
CA GLY A 295 -47.20 37.33 -4.05
C GLY A 295 -45.93 37.64 -4.83
N THR A 296 -45.23 36.63 -5.33
CA THR A 296 -44.14 36.80 -6.31
C THR A 296 -44.70 36.78 -7.73
N PRO A 297 -44.12 37.52 -8.68
CA PRO A 297 -44.46 37.33 -10.09
C PRO A 297 -44.07 35.92 -10.56
N ALA A 298 -44.61 35.48 -11.69
CA ALA A 298 -44.15 34.24 -12.32
C ALA A 298 -42.66 34.33 -12.66
N SER A 299 -41.93 33.22 -12.56
CA SER A 299 -40.51 33.17 -12.88
C SER A 299 -40.23 33.60 -14.33
N ASN A 300 -39.15 34.35 -14.55
CA ASN A 300 -38.71 34.75 -15.89
C ASN A 300 -38.50 33.55 -16.83
N ASN A 301 -38.15 32.37 -16.28
CA ASN A 301 -37.95 31.13 -17.02
C ASN A 301 -39.15 30.17 -16.89
N THR A 302 -40.38 30.70 -16.91
CA THR A 302 -41.62 29.90 -16.81
C THR A 302 -41.63 28.72 -17.80
N GLY A 303 -41.26 28.95 -19.07
CA GLY A 303 -41.20 27.89 -20.09
C GLY A 303 -40.30 26.71 -19.67
N GLY A 304 -39.08 26.98 -19.21
CA GLY A 304 -38.15 25.93 -18.77
C GLY A 304 -38.61 25.19 -17.50
N ILE A 305 -39.32 25.87 -16.59
CA ILE A 305 -39.91 25.24 -15.40
C ILE A 305 -41.04 24.29 -15.80
N LEU A 306 -41.90 24.71 -16.74
CA LEU A 306 -42.97 23.87 -17.28
C LEU A 306 -42.39 22.62 -17.98
N GLU A 307 -41.33 22.77 -18.79
CA GLU A 307 -40.60 21.63 -19.38
C GLU A 307 -40.12 20.64 -18.31
N GLN A 308 -39.42 21.12 -17.27
CA GLN A 308 -38.88 20.27 -16.20
C GLN A 308 -39.99 19.54 -15.40
N THR A 309 -41.12 20.21 -15.20
CA THR A 309 -42.27 19.66 -14.49
C THR A 309 -42.99 18.62 -15.33
N LEU A 310 -43.19 18.87 -16.63
CA LEU A 310 -43.74 17.88 -17.58
C LEU A 310 -42.83 16.66 -17.75
N ASN A 311 -41.51 16.87 -17.80
CA ASN A 311 -40.53 15.77 -17.80
C ASN A 311 -40.67 14.91 -16.53
N SER A 312 -40.83 15.55 -15.36
CA SER A 312 -41.05 14.85 -14.09
C SER A 312 -42.35 14.06 -14.08
N MET A 313 -43.44 14.67 -14.56
CA MET A 313 -44.75 14.02 -14.69
C MET A 313 -44.66 12.77 -15.57
N THR A 314 -43.99 12.90 -16.73
CA THR A 314 -43.84 11.79 -17.69
C THR A 314 -43.00 10.66 -17.10
N MET A 315 -41.90 10.97 -16.40
CA MET A 315 -41.10 9.96 -15.70
C MET A 315 -41.87 9.26 -14.59
N VAL A 316 -42.64 10.00 -13.79
CA VAL A 316 -43.42 9.44 -12.68
C VAL A 316 -44.56 8.55 -13.19
N ALA A 317 -45.28 9.00 -14.22
CA ALA A 317 -46.35 8.24 -14.84
C ALA A 317 -45.82 6.97 -15.53
N GLY A 318 -44.77 7.09 -16.34
CA GLY A 318 -44.11 5.94 -16.96
C GLY A 318 -43.32 5.06 -15.97
N GLY A 319 -43.15 5.47 -14.72
CA GLY A 319 -42.44 4.71 -13.68
C GLY A 319 -43.35 4.01 -12.68
N ASP A 320 -44.67 3.98 -12.93
CA ASP A 320 -45.68 3.44 -11.99
C ASP A 320 -45.59 4.03 -10.58
N ASN A 321 -45.11 5.28 -10.46
CA ASN A 321 -44.84 5.91 -9.16
C ASN A 321 -43.95 5.07 -8.21
N TYR A 322 -43.10 4.18 -8.75
CA TYR A 322 -42.34 3.23 -7.94
C TYR A 322 -40.84 3.53 -7.95
N LEU A 323 -40.30 3.87 -6.77
CA LEU A 323 -38.92 4.32 -6.60
C LEU A 323 -37.92 3.21 -6.27
N LEU A 324 -38.38 2.04 -5.80
CA LEU A 324 -37.49 0.95 -5.36
C LEU A 324 -37.27 -0.08 -6.47
N ASN A 325 -37.35 0.33 -7.74
CA ASN A 325 -37.16 -0.59 -8.85
C ASN A 325 -35.69 -1.02 -8.96
N THR A 326 -35.45 -2.32 -8.93
CA THR A 326 -34.13 -2.95 -9.03
C THR A 326 -33.93 -3.70 -10.35
N ALA A 327 -34.91 -3.72 -11.25
CA ALA A 327 -34.86 -4.49 -12.50
C ALA A 327 -33.64 -4.15 -13.37
N HIS A 328 -33.19 -2.88 -13.32
CA HIS A 328 -32.05 -2.38 -14.07
C HIS A 328 -30.85 -2.03 -13.16
N SER A 329 -30.72 -2.69 -12.00
CA SER A 329 -29.66 -2.36 -11.04
C SER A 329 -28.25 -2.53 -11.58
N SER A 330 -28.06 -3.47 -12.51
CA SER A 330 -26.79 -3.75 -13.19
C SER A 330 -26.52 -2.84 -14.40
N GLU A 331 -27.51 -2.07 -14.84
CA GLU A 331 -27.30 -1.10 -15.90
C GLU A 331 -26.51 0.09 -15.38
N THR A 332 -25.82 0.75 -16.30
CA THR A 332 -25.09 1.96 -15.99
C THR A 332 -25.88 3.22 -16.36
N GLN A 333 -25.64 4.30 -15.63
CA GLN A 333 -26.11 5.65 -15.89
C GLN A 333 -24.92 6.62 -15.89
N GLY A 334 -25.03 7.74 -16.57
CA GLY A 334 -24.04 8.80 -16.53
C GLY A 334 -23.88 9.37 -15.11
N CYS A 335 -22.63 9.62 -14.74
CA CYS A 335 -22.24 10.11 -13.43
C CYS A 335 -20.90 10.84 -13.47
N LEU A 336 -20.64 11.68 -12.46
CA LEU A 336 -19.33 12.25 -12.21
C LEU A 336 -18.50 11.32 -11.32
N THR A 337 -17.38 10.83 -11.85
CA THR A 337 -16.40 10.07 -11.06
C THR A 337 -15.10 10.84 -10.89
N GLN A 338 -14.47 10.68 -9.74
CA GLN A 338 -13.17 11.27 -9.46
C GLN A 338 -12.06 10.42 -10.09
N ARG A 339 -11.34 11.00 -11.06
CA ARG A 339 -10.17 10.37 -11.69
C ARG A 339 -8.89 11.07 -11.26
N THR A 340 -7.81 10.31 -11.13
CA THR A 340 -6.51 10.85 -10.73
C THR A 340 -5.73 11.28 -11.97
N HIS A 341 -5.49 12.59 -12.10
CA HIS A 341 -4.69 13.20 -13.14
C HIS A 341 -3.23 13.29 -12.73
N ILE A 342 -2.36 12.62 -13.49
CA ILE A 342 -0.91 12.71 -13.34
C ILE A 342 -0.37 13.75 -14.32
N LEU A 343 0.32 14.76 -13.77
CA LEU A 343 1.04 15.75 -14.55
C LEU A 343 2.31 15.16 -15.18
N TRP A 344 2.64 15.60 -16.40
CA TRP A 344 3.75 15.06 -17.19
C TRP A 344 5.12 15.25 -16.50
N GLU A 345 5.24 16.30 -15.71
CA GLU A 345 6.39 16.66 -14.90
C GLU A 345 6.76 15.56 -13.90
N LEU A 346 5.77 14.82 -13.36
CA LEU A 346 6.03 13.70 -12.47
C LEU A 346 6.66 12.52 -13.22
N LEU A 347 6.19 12.25 -14.44
CA LEU A 347 6.77 11.22 -15.31
C LEU A 347 8.19 11.58 -15.70
N MET A 348 8.44 12.84 -16.06
CA MET A 348 9.79 13.34 -16.34
C MET A 348 10.72 13.19 -15.13
N LEU A 349 10.27 13.52 -13.92
CA LEU A 349 11.04 13.36 -12.69
C LEU A 349 11.35 11.87 -12.40
N SER A 350 10.37 10.99 -12.58
CA SER A 350 10.56 9.54 -12.42
C SER A 350 11.53 8.97 -13.47
N GLY A 351 11.48 9.47 -14.71
CA GLY A 351 12.40 9.08 -15.77
C GLY A 351 13.84 9.52 -15.48
N LEU A 352 14.04 10.77 -15.02
CA LEU A 352 15.37 11.29 -14.67
C LEU A 352 16.00 10.54 -13.50
N THR A 353 15.22 10.18 -12.48
CA THR A 353 15.72 9.38 -11.34
C THR A 353 16.11 7.97 -11.74
N LEU A 354 15.33 7.31 -12.59
CA LEU A 354 15.69 5.99 -13.14
C LEU A 354 16.92 6.05 -14.04
N LEU A 355 17.05 7.08 -14.87
CA LEU A 355 18.22 7.28 -15.72
C LEU A 355 19.49 7.45 -14.88
N LEU A 356 19.43 8.24 -13.81
CA LEU A 356 20.55 8.39 -12.87
C LEU A 356 20.91 7.06 -12.18
N LEU A 357 19.91 6.31 -11.71
CA LEU A 357 20.12 5.01 -11.10
C LEU A 357 20.77 4.01 -12.08
N ALA A 358 20.25 3.94 -13.30
CA ALA A 358 20.80 3.09 -14.36
C ALA A 358 22.24 3.49 -14.73
N PHE A 359 22.52 4.78 -14.83
CA PHE A 359 23.86 5.29 -15.07
C PHE A 359 24.84 4.86 -13.97
N LEU A 360 24.47 5.02 -12.70
CA LEU A 360 25.31 4.60 -11.57
C LEU A 360 25.52 3.08 -11.54
N LEU A 361 24.50 2.30 -11.93
CA LEU A 361 24.60 0.83 -12.01
C LEU A 361 25.58 0.39 -13.10
N LEU A 362 25.44 0.94 -14.30
CA LEU A 362 26.34 0.66 -15.42
C LEU A 362 27.78 1.12 -15.10
N PHE A 363 27.91 2.30 -14.47
CA PHE A 363 29.21 2.80 -14.04
C PHE A 363 29.85 1.90 -12.98
N TRP A 364 29.09 1.45 -11.99
CA TRP A 364 29.58 0.50 -10.98
C TRP A 364 30.02 -0.82 -11.61
N LEU A 365 29.19 -1.42 -12.47
CA LEU A 365 29.52 -2.67 -13.18
C LEU A 365 30.81 -2.52 -14.00
N GLY A 366 30.94 -1.43 -14.77
CA GLY A 366 32.15 -1.14 -15.53
C GLY A 366 33.39 -1.01 -14.64
N MET A 367 33.25 -0.39 -13.47
CA MET A 367 34.35 -0.26 -12.50
C MET A 367 34.71 -1.59 -11.83
N VAL A 368 33.75 -2.46 -11.56
CA VAL A 368 34.00 -3.82 -11.04
C VAL A 368 34.72 -4.68 -12.07
N ILE A 369 34.29 -4.65 -13.34
CA ILE A 369 34.97 -5.35 -14.44
C ILE A 369 36.42 -4.86 -14.54
N ARG A 370 36.63 -3.54 -14.53
CA ARG A 370 37.97 -2.95 -14.58
C ARG A 370 38.82 -3.32 -13.37
N LEU A 371 38.24 -3.37 -12.18
CA LEU A 371 38.91 -3.79 -10.95
C LEU A 371 39.39 -5.24 -11.08
N LYS A 372 38.55 -6.14 -11.60
CA LYS A 372 38.87 -7.56 -11.81
C LYS A 372 39.98 -7.75 -12.86
N VAL A 373 39.94 -6.99 -13.95
CA VAL A 373 40.99 -7.01 -14.99
C VAL A 373 42.32 -6.51 -14.44
N LEU A 374 42.32 -5.45 -13.64
CA LEU A 374 43.54 -4.92 -13.02
C LEU A 374 44.08 -5.82 -11.92
N SER A 375 43.22 -6.41 -11.08
CA SER A 375 43.64 -7.33 -10.03
C SER A 375 44.27 -8.60 -10.61
N GLY A 376 43.82 -9.06 -11.78
CA GLY A 376 44.43 -10.19 -12.47
C GLY A 376 45.83 -9.92 -13.06
N ARG A 377 46.22 -8.65 -13.21
CA ARG A 377 47.56 -8.27 -13.72
C ARG A 377 48.60 -8.05 -12.62
N MET A 378 48.19 -8.12 -11.35
CA MET A 378 49.03 -7.83 -10.20
C MET A 378 49.14 -9.07 -9.30
N ASN A 379 50.12 -9.09 -8.40
CA ASN A 379 50.25 -10.17 -7.42
C ASN A 379 48.95 -10.30 -6.63
N VAL A 380 48.49 -11.54 -6.45
CA VAL A 380 47.21 -11.85 -5.79
C VAL A 380 47.18 -11.30 -4.36
N GLU A 381 48.29 -11.41 -3.63
CA GLU A 381 48.43 -10.89 -2.26
C GLU A 381 48.35 -9.37 -2.21
N ASP A 382 49.10 -8.66 -3.06
CA ASP A 382 49.07 -7.20 -3.14
C ASP A 382 47.66 -6.68 -3.53
N ALA A 383 47.03 -7.34 -4.51
CA ALA A 383 45.70 -6.96 -4.98
C ALA A 383 44.65 -7.15 -3.89
N ARG A 384 44.72 -8.28 -3.18
CA ARG A 384 43.84 -8.59 -2.04
C ARG A 384 44.06 -7.61 -0.90
N TRP A 385 45.32 -7.34 -0.55
CA TRP A 385 45.67 -6.42 0.52
C TRP A 385 45.13 -5.00 0.25
N ILE A 386 45.26 -4.50 -0.98
CA ILE A 386 44.68 -3.21 -1.39
C ILE A 386 43.15 -3.25 -1.31
N GLN A 387 42.51 -4.33 -1.76
CA GLN A 387 41.04 -4.43 -1.76
C GLN A 387 40.44 -4.47 -0.34
N GLU A 388 41.10 -5.13 0.60
CA GLU A 388 40.66 -5.29 1.99
C GLU A 388 41.02 -4.06 2.86
N ASN A 389 42.19 -3.45 2.67
CA ASN A 389 42.67 -2.36 3.53
C ASN A 389 42.34 -0.95 3.03
N THR A 390 41.80 -0.78 1.81
CA THR A 390 41.33 0.54 1.36
C THR A 390 40.16 0.99 2.25
N PRO A 391 40.25 2.15 2.94
CA PRO A 391 39.17 2.63 3.79
C PRO A 391 37.93 2.92 2.95
N THR A 392 36.84 2.21 3.20
CA THR A 392 35.53 2.49 2.62
C THR A 392 34.52 2.74 3.72
N GLY A 393 33.78 3.86 3.63
CA GLY A 393 32.82 4.24 4.67
C GLY A 393 33.48 4.68 5.98
N ASN A 394 32.64 4.99 6.96
CA ASN A 394 33.09 5.55 8.24
C ASN A 394 33.98 4.56 9.02
N PHE A 395 33.57 3.29 9.11
CA PHE A 395 34.35 2.25 9.81
C PHE A 395 35.68 1.94 9.14
N GLY A 396 35.74 1.98 7.80
CA GLY A 396 37.01 1.83 7.08
C GLY A 396 38.00 2.93 7.44
N TRP A 397 37.53 4.17 7.56
CA TRP A 397 38.34 5.30 8.01
C TRP A 397 38.71 5.24 9.50
N MET A 398 37.82 4.77 10.37
CA MET A 398 38.14 4.51 11.78
C MET A 398 39.24 3.46 11.92
N ALA A 399 39.14 2.35 11.19
CA ALA A 399 40.18 1.32 11.17
C ALA A 399 41.51 1.87 10.63
N GLN A 400 41.47 2.72 9.59
CA GLN A 400 42.68 3.39 9.10
C GLN A 400 43.28 4.34 10.14
N ALA A 401 42.45 5.07 10.89
CA ALA A 401 42.93 5.96 11.95
C ALA A 401 43.66 5.19 13.06
N VAL A 402 43.17 4.01 13.43
CA VAL A 402 43.86 3.12 14.39
C VAL A 402 45.17 2.56 13.80
N ARG A 403 45.18 2.18 12.52
CA ARG A 403 46.43 1.74 11.85
C ARG A 403 47.49 2.84 11.83
N GLU A 404 47.10 4.11 11.72
CA GLU A 404 48.00 5.26 11.69
C GLU A 404 48.27 5.89 13.06
N SER A 405 47.58 5.48 14.14
CA SER A 405 47.70 6.13 15.47
C SER A 405 49.09 6.02 16.09
N HIS A 406 49.88 5.04 15.64
CA HIS A 406 51.21 4.76 16.18
C HIS A 406 52.32 5.59 15.50
N ARG A 407 52.01 6.46 14.53
CA ARG A 407 53.00 7.33 13.87
C ARG A 407 53.03 8.73 14.50
N PRO A 408 54.21 9.29 14.84
CA PRO A 408 54.30 10.69 15.25
C PRO A 408 53.96 11.63 14.07
N ARG A 409 52.92 12.47 14.21
CA ARG A 409 52.65 13.58 13.29
C ARG A 409 52.74 14.90 14.06
N ALA A 410 53.70 15.75 13.69
CA ALA A 410 53.88 17.08 14.27
C ALA A 410 53.05 18.19 13.58
N VAL A 411 52.12 17.84 12.66
CA VAL A 411 51.39 18.83 11.84
C VAL A 411 49.93 18.86 12.23
N GLN A 412 49.44 20.01 12.71
CA GLN A 412 48.01 20.30 12.82
C GLN A 412 47.42 20.45 11.41
N VAL A 413 46.48 19.57 11.05
CA VAL A 413 45.82 19.58 9.73
C VAL A 413 44.44 20.22 9.84
N LYS A 414 44.18 21.30 9.10
CA LYS A 414 42.83 21.88 8.99
C LYS A 414 42.05 21.18 7.88
N THR A 415 40.73 21.23 7.94
CA THR A 415 39.83 20.62 6.94
C THR A 415 40.04 21.17 5.53
N ALA A 416 40.41 22.44 5.39
CA ALA A 416 40.74 23.08 4.11
C ALA A 416 42.03 22.53 3.47
N ASP A 417 42.94 21.97 4.28
CA ASP A 417 44.22 21.45 3.82
C ASP A 417 44.09 20.04 3.22
N LEU A 418 42.98 19.34 3.49
CA LEU A 418 42.71 17.95 3.06
C LEU A 418 42.88 17.74 1.55
N LYS A 419 42.72 18.77 0.72
CA LYS A 419 42.96 18.71 -0.73
C LYS A 419 44.41 18.39 -1.12
N HIS A 420 45.38 18.69 -0.24
CA HIS A 420 46.80 18.41 -0.48
C HIS A 420 47.22 17.01 -0.01
N TRP A 421 46.39 16.38 0.81
CA TRP A 421 46.62 15.03 1.34
C TRP A 421 46.11 13.97 0.37
N HIS A 422 46.91 12.91 0.22
CA HIS A 422 46.64 11.79 -0.67
C HIS A 422 46.78 10.48 0.11
N PHE A 423 46.00 9.48 -0.28
CA PHE A 423 46.12 8.12 0.21
C PHE A 423 46.77 7.25 -0.87
N GLY A 424 47.82 6.53 -0.52
CA GLY A 424 48.56 5.68 -1.45
C GLY A 424 49.84 5.10 -0.84
N GLY A 425 50.49 4.20 -1.57
CA GLY A 425 51.79 3.66 -1.18
C GLY A 425 52.90 4.68 -1.45
N SER A 426 53.92 4.71 -0.58
CA SER A 426 55.19 5.37 -0.88
C SER A 426 55.85 4.67 -2.06
N SER A 427 56.61 5.40 -2.89
CA SER A 427 57.41 4.79 -3.96
C SER A 427 58.55 3.90 -3.43
N GLU A 428 58.80 3.94 -2.12
CA GLU A 428 59.87 3.21 -1.45
C GLU A 428 59.30 2.03 -0.65
N GLY A 429 59.57 0.81 -1.13
CA GLY A 429 59.88 -0.39 -0.33
C GLY A 429 58.84 -1.01 0.61
N ALA A 430 58.25 -0.28 1.56
CA ALA A 430 57.39 -0.86 2.59
C ALA A 430 55.94 -1.03 2.12
N GLY A 431 55.51 -2.29 2.01
CA GLY A 431 54.20 -2.73 1.53
C GLY A 431 53.00 -2.30 2.38
N GLY A 432 52.64 -1.02 2.35
CA GLY A 432 51.39 -0.50 2.91
C GLY A 432 50.89 0.78 2.25
N LEU A 433 49.62 1.11 2.49
CA LEU A 433 48.90 2.30 2.04
C LEU A 433 48.74 3.25 3.22
N TRP A 434 49.13 4.51 3.03
CA TRP A 434 49.14 5.52 4.09
C TRP A 434 48.66 6.87 3.56
N ILE A 435 48.27 7.76 4.47
CA ILE A 435 47.99 9.16 4.14
C ILE A 435 49.32 9.95 4.08
N THR A 436 49.64 10.50 2.90
CA THR A 436 50.83 11.31 2.64
C THR A 436 50.46 12.71 2.12
N ASN A 437 51.30 13.71 2.40
CA ASN A 437 51.13 15.06 1.85
C ASN A 437 52.13 15.26 0.70
N LYS A 438 51.67 15.69 -0.47
CA LYS A 438 52.55 15.98 -1.61
C LYS A 438 53.57 17.10 -1.33
N ALA A 439 53.27 18.01 -0.40
CA ALA A 439 54.14 19.14 -0.06
C ALA A 439 55.36 18.74 0.79
N THR A 440 55.31 17.61 1.50
CA THR A 440 56.41 17.16 2.37
C THR A 440 57.04 15.89 1.81
N HIS A 441 57.88 16.02 0.79
CA HIS A 441 58.88 15.01 0.47
C HIS A 441 60.07 15.18 1.43
N SER A 442 59.92 14.73 2.68
CA SER A 442 61.05 14.60 3.60
C SER A 442 61.04 13.19 4.15
N ASN A 443 62.10 12.45 3.81
CA ASN A 443 62.41 11.07 4.17
C ASN A 443 62.21 10.84 5.68
N VAL A 444 61.03 10.35 6.08
CA VAL A 444 60.84 9.79 7.42
C VAL A 444 61.17 8.31 7.30
N ALA A 445 62.38 7.98 7.75
CA ALA A 445 62.94 6.64 7.77
C ALA A 445 62.00 5.64 8.44
N GLU A 446 61.95 4.45 7.85
CA GLU A 446 61.26 3.26 8.33
C GLU A 446 61.79 2.85 9.71
N GLU A 447 60.98 3.01 10.75
CA GLU A 447 61.00 2.08 11.87
C GLU A 447 59.87 1.06 11.68
N THR A 448 60.30 -0.14 11.32
CA THR A 448 59.52 -1.36 11.17
C THR A 448 59.03 -1.84 12.54
N ILE A 449 57.87 -1.39 12.98
CA ILE A 449 57.14 -2.05 14.08
C ILE A 449 56.41 -3.27 13.52
N SER A 450 56.87 -4.45 13.93
CA SER A 450 56.28 -5.75 13.67
C SER A 450 54.78 -5.79 14.01
N LEU A 451 53.95 -5.96 12.98
CA LEU A 451 52.54 -6.32 13.08
C LEU A 451 52.41 -7.80 13.42
N ARG A 452 51.98 -8.11 14.65
CA ARG A 452 51.00 -9.17 14.98
C ARG A 452 50.96 -9.37 16.51
N PRO A 453 49.86 -9.01 17.19
CA PRO A 453 49.51 -9.69 18.43
C PRO A 453 49.22 -11.15 18.07
N THR A 454 49.82 -12.03 18.84
CA THR A 454 49.75 -13.47 18.78
C THR A 454 48.30 -14.01 18.78
N LEU A 455 47.74 -14.25 17.60
CA LEU A 455 46.60 -15.15 17.38
C LEU A 455 47.04 -16.62 17.27
N ASN A 456 48.33 -16.91 17.40
CA ASN A 456 48.88 -18.27 17.37
C ASN A 456 49.00 -18.87 18.77
N ASP A 457 48.10 -18.52 19.69
CA ASP A 457 47.95 -19.34 20.89
C ASP A 457 47.02 -20.51 20.53
N PRO A 458 47.51 -21.76 20.39
CA PRO A 458 46.67 -22.91 20.05
C PRO A 458 45.60 -23.21 21.12
N SER A 459 45.64 -22.51 22.26
CA SER A 459 44.62 -22.57 23.30
C SER A 459 43.39 -21.68 23.05
N ASN A 460 43.43 -20.77 22.08
CA ASN A 460 42.27 -19.93 21.73
C ASN A 460 41.25 -20.71 20.91
N LEU A 461 40.02 -20.83 21.44
CA LEU A 461 38.93 -21.55 20.77
C LEU A 461 38.27 -20.75 19.64
N TRP A 462 38.35 -19.42 19.68
CA TRP A 462 37.73 -18.56 18.67
C TRP A 462 38.71 -18.26 17.52
N PRO A 463 38.30 -18.44 16.25
CA PRO A 463 39.11 -18.05 15.08
C PRO A 463 39.17 -16.52 14.86
N TYR A 464 38.34 -15.76 15.59
CA TYR A 464 38.27 -14.30 15.59
C TYR A 464 38.24 -13.77 17.03
N CYS A 465 38.39 -12.45 17.21
CA CYS A 465 38.16 -11.81 18.51
C CYS A 465 36.65 -11.64 18.75
N PRO A 466 36.02 -12.36 19.70
CA PRO A 466 34.58 -12.26 19.92
C PRO A 466 34.17 -10.92 20.55
N SER A 467 33.09 -10.34 20.06
CA SER A 467 32.50 -9.10 20.56
C SER A 467 31.67 -9.36 21.82
N VAL A 468 32.23 -8.97 22.95
CA VAL A 468 31.55 -9.02 24.26
C VAL A 468 30.25 -8.19 24.25
N ALA A 469 30.25 -7.05 23.57
CA ALA A 469 29.08 -6.16 23.51
C ALA A 469 27.92 -6.79 22.72
N ALA A 470 28.20 -7.39 21.56
CA ALA A 470 27.17 -8.00 20.73
C ALA A 470 26.54 -9.23 21.41
N ALA A 471 27.36 -10.09 22.02
CA ALA A 471 26.88 -11.23 22.79
C ALA A 471 25.98 -10.79 23.95
N LEU A 472 26.36 -9.74 24.68
CA LEU A 472 25.57 -9.21 25.79
C LEU A 472 24.22 -8.63 25.33
N ILE A 473 24.20 -7.85 24.23
CA ILE A 473 22.96 -7.26 23.70
C ILE A 473 21.96 -8.35 23.33
N LEU A 474 22.38 -9.39 22.59
CA LEU A 474 21.48 -10.48 22.22
C LEU A 474 21.06 -11.31 23.44
N ALA A 475 21.95 -11.56 24.39
CA ALA A 475 21.57 -12.22 25.64
C ALA A 475 20.46 -11.46 26.39
N ILE A 476 20.54 -10.12 26.44
CA ILE A 476 19.49 -9.29 27.06
C ILE A 476 18.18 -9.35 26.26
N LEU A 477 18.25 -9.32 24.93
CA LEU A 477 17.05 -9.40 24.08
C LEU A 477 16.36 -10.77 24.24
N PHE A 478 17.11 -11.87 24.18
CA PHE A 478 16.56 -13.21 24.42
C PHE A 478 16.02 -13.36 25.83
N LEU A 479 16.71 -12.84 26.85
CA LEU A 479 16.20 -12.82 28.23
C LEU A 479 14.87 -12.07 28.32
N GLY A 480 14.76 -10.91 27.70
CA GLY A 480 13.52 -10.14 27.63
C GLY A 480 12.38 -10.95 27.00
N THR A 481 12.63 -11.60 25.86
CA THR A 481 11.62 -12.47 25.22
C THR A 481 11.24 -13.67 26.09
N THR A 482 12.20 -14.26 26.81
CA THR A 482 11.99 -15.41 27.70
C THR A 482 11.10 -15.03 28.89
N VAL A 483 11.35 -13.87 29.51
CA VAL A 483 10.52 -13.37 30.61
C VAL A 483 9.07 -13.15 30.17
N VAL A 484 8.86 -12.60 28.97
CA VAL A 484 7.50 -12.41 28.42
C VAL A 484 6.81 -13.75 28.14
N HIS A 485 7.52 -14.72 27.55
CA HIS A 485 6.97 -16.08 27.34
C HIS A 485 6.64 -16.78 28.65
N ILE A 486 7.46 -16.64 29.70
CA ILE A 486 7.16 -17.18 31.04
C ILE A 486 5.89 -16.51 31.61
N TYR A 487 5.80 -15.19 31.53
CA TYR A 487 4.62 -14.45 31.97
C TYR A 487 3.36 -14.92 31.24
N GLN A 488 3.43 -15.09 29.92
CA GLN A 488 2.32 -15.58 29.09
C GLN A 488 1.95 -17.03 29.42
N ALA A 489 2.93 -17.91 29.63
CA ALA A 489 2.69 -19.30 30.03
C ALA A 489 1.97 -19.39 31.39
N VAL A 490 2.39 -18.59 32.37
CA VAL A 490 1.75 -18.51 33.70
C VAL A 490 0.35 -17.90 33.60
N ARG A 491 0.18 -16.81 32.84
CA ARG A 491 -1.09 -16.11 32.68
C ARG A 491 -2.16 -16.97 32.02
N HIS A 492 -1.79 -17.72 30.98
CA HIS A 492 -2.72 -18.56 30.21
C HIS A 492 -2.87 -19.99 30.76
N ARG A 493 -1.99 -20.43 31.68
CA ARG A 493 -2.00 -21.77 32.30
C ARG A 493 -2.00 -22.92 31.29
N GLN A 494 -1.35 -22.74 30.14
CA GLN A 494 -1.26 -23.75 29.08
C GLN A 494 0.10 -24.44 29.10
N LEU A 495 0.13 -25.75 29.37
CA LEU A 495 1.38 -26.53 29.48
C LEU A 495 2.19 -26.56 28.18
N PHE A 496 1.56 -26.44 27.00
CA PHE A 496 2.30 -26.45 25.74
C PHE A 496 3.16 -25.19 25.53
N CYS A 497 2.85 -24.08 26.21
CA CYS A 497 3.69 -22.88 26.20
C CYS A 497 5.06 -23.12 26.87
N LEU A 498 5.20 -24.17 27.69
CA LEU A 498 6.50 -24.53 28.25
C LEU A 498 7.54 -24.89 27.17
N VAL A 499 7.09 -25.36 26.01
CA VAL A 499 7.98 -25.74 24.90
C VAL A 499 8.73 -24.52 24.35
N VAL A 500 8.03 -23.41 24.08
CA VAL A 500 8.68 -22.17 23.62
C VAL A 500 9.51 -21.52 24.73
N VAL A 501 9.09 -21.64 25.99
CA VAL A 501 9.89 -21.17 27.14
C VAL A 501 11.23 -21.90 27.21
N ILE A 502 11.25 -23.23 27.00
CA ILE A 502 12.49 -24.01 26.95
C ILE A 502 13.37 -23.53 25.79
N GLY A 503 12.81 -23.35 24.59
CA GLY A 503 13.56 -22.83 23.43
C GLY A 503 14.14 -21.44 23.67
N ALA A 504 13.34 -20.50 24.18
CA ALA A 504 13.77 -19.14 24.48
C ALA A 504 14.84 -19.10 25.59
N PHE A 505 14.70 -19.97 26.61
CA PHE A 505 15.71 -20.14 27.65
C PHE A 505 17.02 -20.68 27.08
N MET A 506 16.97 -21.64 26.16
CA MET A 506 18.16 -22.17 25.49
C MET A 506 18.88 -21.11 24.67
N GLU A 507 18.17 -20.26 23.91
CA GLU A 507 18.78 -19.12 23.20
C GLU A 507 19.42 -18.13 24.17
N THR A 508 18.73 -17.82 25.27
CA THR A 508 19.28 -16.92 26.31
C THR A 508 20.56 -17.49 26.91
N ALA A 509 20.55 -18.78 27.24
CA ALA A 509 21.72 -19.48 27.76
C ALA A 509 22.85 -19.55 26.73
N ALA A 510 22.55 -19.77 25.45
CA ALA A 510 23.53 -19.81 24.37
C ALA A 510 24.32 -18.49 24.31
N PHE A 511 23.64 -17.35 24.25
CA PHE A 511 24.31 -16.04 24.21
C PHE A 511 24.94 -15.62 25.54
N ALA A 512 24.44 -16.11 26.68
CA ALA A 512 25.09 -15.92 27.98
C ALA A 512 26.42 -16.69 28.08
N PHE A 513 26.45 -17.94 27.62
CA PHE A 513 27.69 -18.72 27.52
C PHE A 513 28.63 -18.17 26.45
N ARG A 514 28.10 -17.62 25.35
CA ARG A 514 28.89 -16.87 24.37
C ARG A 514 29.58 -15.66 25.00
N PHE A 515 28.87 -14.88 25.80
CA PHE A 515 29.45 -13.77 26.55
C PHE A 515 30.54 -14.24 27.54
N LEU A 516 30.32 -15.35 28.25
CA LEU A 516 31.30 -15.89 29.19
C LEU A 516 32.57 -16.38 28.46
N SER A 517 32.40 -17.11 27.36
CA SER A 517 33.51 -17.59 26.52
C SER A 517 34.24 -16.46 25.78
N ALA A 518 33.57 -15.34 25.50
CA ALA A 518 34.23 -14.14 24.97
C ALA A 518 35.13 -13.45 26.00
N LYS A 519 34.78 -13.51 27.29
CA LYS A 519 35.61 -13.01 28.39
C LYS A 519 36.73 -13.98 28.79
N HIS A 520 36.46 -15.28 28.72
CA HIS A 520 37.39 -16.34 29.10
C HIS A 520 37.60 -17.32 27.91
N PRO A 521 38.36 -16.92 26.88
CA PRO A 521 38.51 -17.70 25.64
C PRO A 521 39.23 -19.04 25.84
N THR A 522 39.90 -19.25 26.98
CA THR A 522 40.56 -20.51 27.34
C THR A 522 39.60 -21.56 27.93
N GLN A 523 38.37 -21.18 28.31
CA GLN A 523 37.39 -22.09 28.89
C GLN A 523 36.57 -22.82 27.82
N LYS A 524 37.00 -24.03 27.44
CA LYS A 524 36.31 -24.86 26.45
C LYS A 524 34.83 -25.09 26.75
N GLY A 525 34.46 -25.30 28.02
CA GLY A 525 33.08 -25.63 28.41
C GLY A 525 32.05 -24.56 28.04
N ALA A 526 32.39 -23.27 28.17
CA ALA A 526 31.46 -22.19 27.83
C ALA A 526 31.27 -22.06 26.31
N TYR A 527 32.33 -22.26 25.53
CA TYR A 527 32.25 -22.27 24.06
C TYR A 527 31.41 -23.45 23.56
N ASP A 528 31.71 -24.66 24.03
CA ASP A 528 30.99 -25.89 23.70
C ASP A 528 29.49 -25.78 24.04
N ALA A 529 29.18 -25.25 25.23
CA ALA A 529 27.80 -25.04 25.67
C ALA A 529 27.05 -24.02 24.80
N SER A 530 27.70 -22.89 24.48
CA SER A 530 27.15 -21.88 23.56
C SER A 530 26.81 -22.50 22.21
N PHE A 531 27.73 -23.28 21.63
CA PHE A 531 27.53 -23.95 20.35
C PHE A 531 26.35 -24.94 20.39
N LEU A 532 26.32 -25.85 21.38
CA LEU A 532 25.27 -26.87 21.48
C LEU A 532 23.89 -26.27 21.76
N LEU A 533 23.81 -25.29 22.67
CA LEU A 533 22.53 -24.65 22.99
C LEU A 533 22.00 -23.88 21.80
N ASN A 534 22.87 -23.15 21.10
CA ASN A 534 22.47 -22.41 19.92
C ASN A 534 21.96 -23.39 18.85
N LEU A 535 22.68 -24.49 18.59
CA LEU A 535 22.25 -25.53 17.64
C LEU A 535 20.85 -26.09 17.94
N LEU A 536 20.55 -26.39 19.21
CA LEU A 536 19.35 -27.13 19.60
C LEU A 536 18.11 -26.26 19.86
N ALA A 537 18.29 -24.98 20.20
CA ALA A 537 17.18 -24.11 20.62
C ALA A 537 16.04 -23.95 19.57
N PRO A 538 16.31 -23.80 18.26
CA PRO A 538 15.25 -23.61 17.25
C PRO A 538 14.28 -24.78 17.14
N ILE A 539 14.71 -26.00 17.49
CA ILE A 539 13.86 -27.20 17.45
C ILE A 539 12.66 -27.03 18.39
N PHE A 540 12.87 -26.40 19.55
CA PHE A 540 11.79 -26.14 20.51
C PHE A 540 10.83 -25.06 20.01
N VAL A 541 11.35 -23.99 19.39
CA VAL A 541 10.51 -22.93 18.81
C VAL A 541 9.67 -23.50 17.66
N ASN A 542 10.27 -24.34 16.81
CA ASN A 542 9.61 -25.04 15.72
C ASN A 542 8.52 -26.01 16.22
N ALA A 543 8.83 -26.80 17.25
CA ALA A 543 7.86 -27.70 17.89
C ALA A 543 6.64 -26.93 18.43
N PHE A 544 6.85 -25.73 18.98
CA PHE A 544 5.76 -24.87 19.42
C PHE A 544 4.87 -24.41 18.26
N ASP A 545 5.46 -23.98 17.15
CA ASP A 545 4.73 -23.59 15.93
C ASP A 545 3.86 -24.74 15.39
N TYR A 546 4.37 -25.97 15.45
CA TYR A 546 3.62 -27.17 15.08
C TYR A 546 2.40 -27.40 15.97
N MET A 547 2.56 -27.18 17.28
CA MET A 547 1.47 -27.32 18.25
C MET A 547 0.38 -26.26 18.05
N ILE A 548 0.75 -25.02 17.70
CA ILE A 548 -0.22 -23.95 17.44
C ILE A 548 -1.12 -24.33 16.26
N ILE A 549 -0.52 -24.64 15.11
CA ILE A 549 -1.26 -24.94 13.89
C ILE A 549 -2.09 -26.23 14.06
N SER A 550 -1.54 -27.27 14.70
CA SER A 550 -2.28 -28.49 15.02
C SER A 550 -3.56 -28.20 15.82
N ARG A 551 -3.48 -27.30 16.81
CA ARG A 551 -4.63 -26.89 17.61
C ARG A 551 -5.59 -25.98 16.84
N LEU A 552 -5.10 -25.05 16.01
CA LEU A 552 -5.95 -24.22 15.14
C LEU A 552 -6.74 -25.08 14.14
N VAL A 553 -6.11 -26.08 13.53
CA VAL A 553 -6.78 -27.05 12.65
C VAL A 553 -7.88 -27.80 13.42
N ARG A 554 -7.61 -28.21 14.66
CA ARG A 554 -8.61 -28.89 15.50
C ARG A 554 -9.79 -27.99 15.86
N CYS A 555 -9.54 -26.73 16.19
CA CYS A 555 -10.57 -25.78 16.57
C CYS A 555 -11.45 -25.33 15.39
N PHE A 556 -10.84 -25.00 14.25
CA PHE A 556 -11.55 -24.42 13.11
C PHE A 556 -11.97 -25.42 12.03
N LEU A 557 -11.35 -26.60 11.96
CA LEU A 557 -11.62 -27.61 10.93
C LEU A 557 -11.78 -29.03 11.50
N PRO A 558 -12.65 -29.27 12.49
CA PRO A 558 -12.76 -30.58 13.17
C PRO A 558 -13.16 -31.73 12.23
N LYS A 559 -14.05 -31.48 11.26
CA LYS A 559 -14.58 -32.51 10.34
C LYS A 559 -13.71 -32.75 9.11
N THR A 560 -12.62 -31.99 8.91
CA THR A 560 -11.87 -32.06 7.65
C THR A 560 -10.38 -32.31 7.86
N LYS A 561 -9.80 -33.10 6.96
CA LYS A 561 -8.36 -33.35 6.91
C LYS A 561 -7.67 -32.26 6.07
N VAL A 562 -6.47 -31.85 6.48
CA VAL A 562 -5.56 -31.04 5.65
C VAL A 562 -4.52 -32.02 5.11
N PHE A 563 -4.50 -32.27 3.79
CA PHE A 563 -3.64 -33.31 3.17
C PHE A 563 -3.81 -34.72 3.77
N GLY A 564 -5.03 -35.10 4.14
CA GLY A 564 -5.28 -36.43 4.74
C GLY A 564 -4.89 -36.58 6.22
N LEU A 565 -4.20 -35.59 6.79
CA LEU A 565 -3.82 -35.57 8.21
C LEU A 565 -4.85 -34.78 9.02
N GLY A 566 -5.36 -35.39 10.10
CA GLY A 566 -6.17 -34.70 11.09
C GLY A 566 -5.29 -33.90 12.05
N GLY A 567 -5.80 -32.79 12.60
CA GLY A 567 -5.04 -31.91 13.50
C GLY A 567 -4.36 -32.65 14.66
N ASN A 568 -5.02 -33.65 15.26
CA ASN A 568 -4.50 -34.46 16.37
C ASN A 568 -3.27 -35.30 16.01
N ILE A 569 -3.17 -35.77 14.76
CA ILE A 569 -2.09 -36.63 14.30
C ILE A 569 -0.96 -35.78 13.75
N MET A 570 -1.29 -34.68 13.06
CA MET A 570 -0.34 -33.77 12.43
C MET A 570 0.72 -33.29 13.43
N GLY A 571 0.32 -32.62 14.51
CA GLY A 571 1.28 -32.10 15.50
C GLY A 571 2.14 -33.19 16.15
N LYS A 572 1.57 -34.37 16.40
CA LYS A 572 2.31 -35.50 16.99
C LYS A 572 3.42 -36.02 16.06
N ILE A 573 3.11 -36.21 14.77
CA ILE A 573 4.10 -36.69 13.80
C ILE A 573 5.27 -35.71 13.70
N PHE A 574 5.00 -34.42 13.50
CA PHE A 574 6.07 -33.44 13.34
C PHE A 574 6.92 -33.28 14.60
N VAL A 575 6.30 -33.22 15.78
CA VAL A 575 7.04 -33.15 17.05
C VAL A 575 7.88 -34.42 17.28
N CYS A 576 7.36 -35.61 16.93
CA CYS A 576 8.16 -36.84 17.00
C CYS A 576 9.35 -36.81 16.04
N CYS A 577 9.17 -36.32 14.81
CA CYS A 577 10.27 -36.14 13.87
C CYS A 577 11.30 -35.11 14.38
N ASP A 578 10.86 -34.02 15.01
CA ASP A 578 11.75 -33.03 15.63
C ASP A 578 12.51 -33.58 16.84
N ILE A 579 11.91 -34.47 17.63
CA ILE A 579 12.63 -35.19 18.70
C ILE A 579 13.73 -36.08 18.11
N ILE A 580 13.46 -36.75 16.98
CA ILE A 580 14.49 -37.53 16.27
C ILE A 580 15.59 -36.59 15.75
N SER A 581 15.24 -35.46 15.15
CA SER A 581 16.19 -34.41 14.73
C SER A 581 17.03 -33.91 15.90
N PHE A 582 16.42 -33.68 17.06
CA PHE A 582 17.10 -33.26 18.29
C PHE A 582 18.14 -34.28 18.75
N ILE A 583 17.79 -35.57 18.77
CA ILE A 583 18.72 -36.65 19.15
C ILE A 583 19.88 -36.75 18.15
N ILE A 584 19.60 -36.62 16.85
CA ILE A 584 20.64 -36.62 15.81
C ILE A 584 21.57 -35.41 15.97
N GLN A 585 21.01 -34.21 16.18
CA GLN A 585 21.78 -32.97 16.29
C GLN A 585 22.61 -32.90 17.57
N ILE A 586 22.09 -33.36 18.71
CA ILE A 586 22.89 -33.39 19.94
C ILE A 586 24.01 -34.43 19.84
N GLY A 587 23.75 -35.60 19.25
CA GLY A 587 24.76 -36.62 19.03
C GLY A 587 25.84 -36.16 18.05
N GLY A 588 25.43 -35.61 16.91
CA GLY A 588 26.34 -35.04 15.91
C GLY A 588 27.12 -33.85 16.44
N GLY A 589 26.44 -32.91 17.10
CA GLY A 589 27.03 -31.72 17.71
C GLY A 589 28.00 -32.03 18.85
N LEU A 590 27.77 -33.07 19.64
CA LEU A 590 28.75 -33.50 20.64
C LEU A 590 30.01 -34.09 19.99
N LEU A 591 29.83 -34.82 18.88
CA LEU A 591 30.96 -35.37 18.11
C LEU A 591 31.77 -34.26 17.41
N THR A 592 31.15 -33.17 16.93
CA THR A 592 31.87 -32.02 16.36
C THR A 592 32.81 -31.35 17.35
N LEU A 593 32.51 -31.45 18.65
CA LEU A 593 33.33 -30.90 19.73
C LEU A 593 34.48 -31.82 20.18
N SER A 594 34.59 -33.00 19.57
CA SER A 594 35.68 -33.95 19.84
C SER A 594 37.02 -33.41 19.36
N LYS A 595 38.08 -33.67 20.14
CA LYS A 595 39.46 -33.33 19.75
C LYS A 595 39.98 -34.23 18.63
N THR A 596 39.32 -35.35 18.35
CA THR A 596 39.71 -36.29 17.29
C THR A 596 39.15 -35.82 15.95
N PRO A 597 40.00 -35.50 14.94
CA PRO A 597 39.54 -34.94 13.66
C PRO A 597 38.53 -35.83 12.93
N ASN A 598 38.72 -37.15 12.95
CA ASN A 598 37.79 -38.09 12.33
C ASN A 598 36.41 -38.07 13.01
N SER A 599 36.38 -38.07 14.34
CA SER A 599 35.12 -37.98 15.09
C SER A 599 34.42 -36.64 14.86
N ALA A 600 35.18 -35.53 14.78
CA ALA A 600 34.62 -34.21 14.48
C ALA A 600 33.99 -34.17 13.08
N LYS A 601 34.68 -34.71 12.06
CA LYS A 601 34.14 -34.81 10.69
C LYS A 601 32.88 -35.66 10.62
N THR A 602 32.88 -36.83 11.28
CA THR A 602 31.68 -37.67 11.39
C THR A 602 30.55 -36.91 12.09
N GLY A 603 30.86 -36.15 13.14
CA GLY A 603 29.90 -35.27 13.82
C GLY A 603 29.29 -34.23 12.89
N ILE A 604 30.10 -33.57 12.04
CA ILE A 604 29.64 -32.55 11.09
C ILE A 604 28.64 -33.18 10.10
N HIS A 605 28.92 -34.37 9.60
CA HIS A 605 28.00 -35.07 8.71
C HIS A 605 26.68 -35.45 9.39
N ILE A 606 26.74 -35.93 10.64
CA ILE A 606 25.54 -36.31 11.41
C ILE A 606 24.69 -35.08 11.72
N VAL A 607 25.28 -33.98 12.20
CA VAL A 607 24.53 -32.75 12.51
C VAL A 607 23.95 -32.13 11.23
N THR A 608 24.71 -32.12 10.13
CA THR A 608 24.21 -31.63 8.83
C THR A 608 22.99 -32.42 8.38
N PHE A 609 23.01 -33.75 8.51
CA PHE A 609 21.84 -34.58 8.21
C PHE A 609 20.63 -34.20 9.08
N GLY A 610 20.83 -34.01 10.39
CA GLY A 610 19.76 -33.62 11.32
C GLY A 610 19.14 -32.25 10.99
N VAL A 611 19.97 -31.27 10.63
CA VAL A 611 19.52 -29.92 10.26
C VAL A 611 18.79 -29.92 8.91
N VAL A 612 19.29 -30.66 7.91
CA VAL A 612 18.63 -30.81 6.60
C VAL A 612 17.29 -31.53 6.74
N PHE A 613 17.23 -32.57 7.58
CA PHE A 613 15.99 -33.28 7.87
C PHE A 613 14.96 -32.35 8.55
N GLN A 614 15.39 -31.54 9.51
CA GLN A 614 14.54 -30.52 10.13
C GLN A 614 14.01 -29.49 9.11
N GLU A 615 14.86 -28.99 8.21
CA GLU A 615 14.44 -28.05 7.16
C GLU A 615 13.36 -28.65 6.25
N ALA A 616 13.54 -29.92 5.84
CA ALA A 616 12.55 -30.61 5.01
C ALA A 616 11.19 -30.71 5.71
N LEU A 617 11.17 -30.96 7.02
CA LEU A 617 9.94 -30.97 7.84
C LEU A 617 9.30 -29.58 7.88
N ILE A 618 10.08 -28.53 8.08
CA ILE A 618 9.59 -27.13 8.12
C ILE A 618 9.00 -26.72 6.78
N VAL A 619 9.67 -27.00 5.66
CA VAL A 619 9.14 -26.67 4.33
C VAL A 619 7.83 -27.39 4.05
N PHE A 620 7.73 -28.67 4.39
CA PHE A 620 6.50 -29.44 4.25
C PHE A 620 5.39 -28.88 5.17
N PHE A 621 5.73 -28.51 6.40
CA PHE A 621 4.78 -27.90 7.33
C PHE A 621 4.32 -26.51 6.88
N PHE A 622 5.22 -25.69 6.35
CA PHE A 622 4.90 -24.38 5.81
C PHE A 622 3.89 -24.49 4.68
N ALA A 623 4.07 -25.44 3.75
CA ALA A 623 3.09 -25.73 2.70
C ALA A 623 1.70 -26.10 3.27
N LEU A 624 1.66 -26.85 4.39
CA LEU A 624 0.41 -27.16 5.10
C LEU A 624 -0.24 -25.90 5.66
N THR A 625 0.53 -24.96 6.23
CA THR A 625 -0.01 -23.69 6.73
C THR A 625 -0.60 -22.82 5.62
N VAL A 626 0.04 -22.75 4.45
CA VAL A 626 -0.47 -21.99 3.30
C VAL A 626 -1.79 -22.58 2.81
N ARG A 627 -1.91 -23.92 2.78
CA ARG A 627 -3.17 -24.59 2.44
C ARG A 627 -4.24 -24.35 3.51
N LEU A 628 -3.87 -24.31 4.79
CA LEU A 628 -4.79 -23.97 5.88
C LEU A 628 -5.37 -22.56 5.69
N THR A 629 -4.55 -21.55 5.39
CA THR A 629 -5.04 -20.18 5.11
C THR A 629 -6.06 -20.17 3.99
N ARG A 630 -5.74 -20.83 2.86
CA ARG A 630 -6.67 -20.95 1.72
C ARG A 630 -7.97 -21.65 2.11
N LYS A 631 -7.90 -22.71 2.91
CA LYS A 631 -9.10 -23.45 3.35
C LYS A 631 -9.95 -22.66 4.34
N LEU A 632 -9.33 -21.85 5.20
CA LEU A 632 -10.03 -20.93 6.09
C LEU A 632 -10.80 -19.85 5.30
N ASP A 633 -10.29 -19.41 4.15
CA ASP A 633 -11.01 -18.49 3.25
C ASP A 633 -12.31 -19.09 2.70
N TRP A 634 -12.31 -20.41 2.43
CA TRP A 634 -13.47 -21.11 1.89
C TRP A 634 -14.51 -21.49 2.94
N VAL A 635 -14.09 -21.84 4.16
CA VAL A 635 -14.96 -22.44 5.19
C VAL A 635 -15.57 -21.41 6.14
N ILE A 636 -14.86 -20.32 6.46
CA ILE A 636 -15.32 -19.34 7.45
C ILE A 636 -15.77 -18.06 6.74
N PRO A 637 -17.05 -17.64 6.85
CA PRO A 637 -17.52 -16.35 6.36
C PRO A 637 -16.63 -15.20 6.84
N ARG A 638 -16.42 -14.18 6.00
CA ARG A 638 -15.58 -13.02 6.34
C ARG A 638 -16.14 -12.32 7.58
N GLY A 639 -15.47 -12.51 8.73
CA GLY A 639 -15.83 -11.94 10.02
C GLY A 639 -14.63 -11.87 10.97
N GLN A 640 -14.84 -11.31 12.17
CA GLN A 640 -13.77 -11.05 13.15
C GLN A 640 -12.99 -12.32 13.52
N THR A 641 -13.68 -13.44 13.75
CA THR A 641 -13.07 -14.73 14.09
C THR A 641 -12.16 -15.26 12.96
N SER A 642 -12.55 -15.06 11.69
CA SER A 642 -11.75 -15.43 10.52
C SER A 642 -10.46 -14.60 10.45
N LYS A 643 -10.56 -13.28 10.70
CA LYS A 643 -9.43 -12.37 10.70
C LYS A 643 -8.41 -12.73 11.78
N GLU A 644 -8.87 -13.01 12.99
CA GLU A 644 -7.98 -13.37 14.09
C GLU A 644 -7.32 -14.74 13.92
N ALA A 645 -8.05 -15.74 13.41
CA ALA A 645 -7.48 -17.04 13.08
C ALA A 645 -6.38 -16.91 12.02
N LYS A 646 -6.64 -16.15 10.95
CA LYS A 646 -5.66 -15.91 9.87
C LYS A 646 -4.44 -15.15 10.36
N MET A 647 -4.62 -14.12 11.20
CA MET A 647 -3.51 -13.37 11.77
C MET A 647 -2.54 -14.27 12.54
N ARG A 648 -3.04 -15.26 13.29
CA ARG A 648 -2.20 -16.24 14.01
C ARG A 648 -1.51 -17.23 13.08
N VAL A 649 -2.18 -17.68 12.00
CA VAL A 649 -1.53 -18.51 10.97
C VAL A 649 -0.41 -17.72 10.27
N HIS A 650 -0.61 -16.44 9.99
CA HIS A 650 0.43 -15.58 9.42
C HIS A 650 1.60 -15.33 10.38
N ALA A 651 1.34 -15.19 11.68
CA ALA A 651 2.40 -15.10 12.68
C ALA A 651 3.28 -16.36 12.69
N VAL A 652 2.67 -17.55 12.62
CA VAL A 652 3.41 -18.83 12.49
C VAL A 652 4.18 -18.88 11.16
N GLN A 653 3.60 -18.44 10.05
CA GLN A 653 4.31 -18.40 8.76
C GLN A 653 5.56 -17.50 8.82
N ILE A 654 5.46 -16.34 9.48
CA ILE A 654 6.61 -15.44 9.66
C ILE A 654 7.68 -16.11 10.54
N SER A 655 7.28 -16.75 11.63
CA SER A 655 8.20 -17.50 12.51
C SER A 655 8.93 -18.61 11.75
N LEU A 656 8.20 -19.46 11.03
CA LEU A 656 8.78 -20.54 10.23
C LEU A 656 9.76 -20.02 9.18
N LEU A 657 9.47 -18.90 8.49
CA LEU A 657 10.39 -18.30 7.52
C LEU A 657 11.68 -17.79 8.17
N LEU A 658 11.60 -17.21 9.38
CA LEU A 658 12.77 -16.75 10.13
C LEU A 658 13.62 -17.94 10.61
N ILE A 659 12.99 -19.01 11.08
CA ILE A 659 13.66 -20.26 11.47
C ILE A 659 14.34 -20.89 10.25
N THR A 660 13.65 -20.99 9.11
CA THR A 660 14.23 -21.48 7.84
C THR A 660 15.43 -20.66 7.41
N TYR A 661 15.35 -19.33 7.48
CA TYR A 661 16.49 -18.46 7.11
C TYR A 661 17.74 -18.78 7.94
N ARG A 662 17.57 -18.98 9.24
CA ARG A 662 18.63 -19.44 10.15
C ARG A 662 19.12 -20.85 9.77
N ILE A 663 18.22 -21.78 9.53
CA ILE A 663 18.59 -23.18 9.22
C ILE A 663 19.36 -23.26 7.90
N VAL A 664 18.99 -22.49 6.88
CA VAL A 664 19.75 -22.39 5.63
C VAL A 664 21.18 -21.92 5.89
N TYR A 665 21.36 -20.90 6.75
CA TYR A 665 22.69 -20.48 7.17
C TYR A 665 23.46 -21.61 7.87
N ARG A 666 22.83 -22.36 8.78
CA ARG A 666 23.44 -23.53 9.45
C ARG A 666 23.84 -24.64 8.48
N ILE A 667 23.01 -24.91 7.48
CA ILE A 667 23.34 -25.86 6.42
C ILE A 667 24.58 -25.38 5.67
N VAL A 668 24.64 -24.10 5.29
CA VAL A 668 25.81 -23.54 4.59
C VAL A 668 27.06 -23.59 5.48
N GLU A 669 26.94 -23.27 6.77
CA GLU A 669 28.02 -23.36 7.75
C GLU A 669 28.62 -24.77 7.80
N PHE A 670 27.79 -25.80 8.05
CA PHE A 670 28.27 -27.18 8.22
C PHE A 670 28.59 -27.92 6.91
N SER A 671 27.92 -27.60 5.81
CA SER A 671 28.16 -28.24 4.51
C SER A 671 29.33 -27.64 3.74
N SER A 672 29.76 -26.42 4.09
CA SER A 672 30.94 -25.82 3.49
C SER A 672 32.18 -26.62 3.87
N GLY A 673 32.82 -27.29 2.90
CA GLY A 673 33.97 -28.15 3.18
C GLY A 673 35.10 -27.42 3.91
N GLU A 674 35.81 -28.13 4.79
CA GLU A 674 36.99 -27.62 5.51
C GLU A 674 37.99 -27.01 4.51
N GLY A 675 38.35 -25.74 4.74
CA GLY A 675 39.29 -25.01 3.88
C GLY A 675 38.68 -24.37 2.62
N SER A 676 37.37 -24.50 2.38
CA SER A 676 36.70 -23.69 1.35
C SER A 676 36.73 -22.20 1.73
N SER A 677 36.81 -21.32 0.72
CA SER A 677 36.85 -19.87 0.94
C SER A 677 35.62 -19.36 1.69
N LEU A 678 34.46 -20.00 1.47
CA LEU A 678 33.21 -19.69 2.15
C LEU A 678 33.22 -20.13 3.62
N ASN A 679 33.62 -21.38 3.92
CA ASN A 679 33.74 -21.87 5.30
C ASN A 679 34.69 -20.97 6.11
N THR A 680 35.85 -20.67 5.52
CA THR A 680 36.87 -19.84 6.15
C THR A 680 36.35 -18.42 6.39
N TYR A 681 35.57 -17.87 5.46
CA TYR A 681 34.98 -16.55 5.63
C TYR A 681 33.94 -16.52 6.75
N ILE A 682 32.98 -17.45 6.75
CA ILE A 682 31.92 -17.53 7.76
C ILE A 682 32.53 -17.73 9.15
N ASN A 683 33.45 -18.69 9.27
CA ASN A 683 34.09 -18.99 10.55
C ASN A 683 34.99 -17.85 11.04
N ASN A 684 35.59 -17.05 10.16
CA ASN A 684 36.44 -15.92 10.58
C ASN A 684 35.65 -14.63 10.86
N HIS A 685 34.36 -14.55 10.53
CA HIS A 685 33.56 -13.32 10.66
C HIS A 685 32.39 -13.50 11.61
N GLU A 686 32.54 -12.97 12.82
CA GLU A 686 31.51 -13.03 13.87
C GLU A 686 30.15 -12.44 13.45
N TRP A 687 30.13 -11.39 12.64
CA TRP A 687 28.89 -10.71 12.26
C TRP A 687 27.92 -11.62 11.50
N CYS A 688 28.43 -12.63 10.79
CA CYS A 688 27.60 -13.59 10.06
C CYS A 688 26.68 -14.34 11.02
N GLU A 689 27.22 -14.84 12.14
CA GLU A 689 26.43 -15.58 13.12
C GLU A 689 25.33 -14.70 13.72
N TYR A 690 25.63 -13.45 14.11
CA TYR A 690 24.60 -12.58 14.67
C TYR A 690 23.48 -12.23 13.67
N VAL A 691 23.83 -11.96 12.42
CA VAL A 691 22.86 -11.53 11.40
C VAL A 691 22.04 -12.69 10.85
N PHE A 692 22.66 -13.84 10.63
CA PHE A 692 22.01 -14.97 9.99
C PHE A 692 21.39 -15.96 10.98
N ASP A 693 21.83 -15.96 12.24
CA ASP A 693 21.39 -16.93 13.25
C ASP A 693 20.66 -16.25 14.42
N GLY A 694 21.33 -15.32 15.11
CA GLY A 694 20.79 -14.72 16.33
C GLY A 694 19.58 -13.79 16.10
N ILE A 695 19.72 -12.81 15.21
CA ILE A 695 18.67 -11.80 14.95
C ILE A 695 17.34 -12.43 14.47
N PRO A 696 17.32 -13.36 13.49
CA PRO A 696 16.10 -14.02 13.05
C PRO A 696 15.34 -14.71 14.18
N MET A 697 16.06 -15.34 15.11
CA MET A 697 15.44 -16.03 16.25
C MET A 697 14.88 -15.08 17.30
N VAL A 698 15.53 -13.95 17.56
CA VAL A 698 14.94 -12.88 18.38
C VAL A 698 13.60 -12.45 17.77
N PHE A 699 13.57 -12.21 16.45
CA PHE A 699 12.33 -11.81 15.78
C PHE A 699 11.26 -12.90 15.81
N ALA A 700 11.62 -14.18 15.62
CA ALA A 700 10.67 -15.29 15.71
C ALA A 700 10.01 -15.36 17.10
N LEU A 701 10.81 -15.24 18.17
CA LEU A 701 10.30 -15.21 19.55
C LEU A 701 9.47 -13.96 19.85
N VAL A 702 9.82 -12.80 19.29
CA VAL A 702 9.04 -11.55 19.43
C VAL A 702 7.70 -11.68 18.71
N VAL A 703 7.66 -12.25 17.51
CA VAL A 703 6.40 -12.52 16.79
C VAL A 703 5.49 -13.42 17.64
N MET A 704 6.04 -14.47 18.25
CA MET A 704 5.28 -15.34 19.15
C MET A 704 4.83 -14.66 20.45
N ASN A 705 5.58 -13.67 20.93
CA ASN A 705 5.16 -12.85 22.08
C ASN A 705 4.00 -11.92 21.72
N VAL A 706 4.05 -11.25 20.56
CA VAL A 706 3.01 -10.29 20.14
C VAL A 706 1.70 -10.99 19.81
N TRP A 707 1.77 -12.08 19.06
CA TRP A 707 0.61 -12.88 18.65
C TRP A 707 0.45 -14.15 19.48
N HIS A 708 0.53 -14.01 20.81
CA HIS A 708 0.52 -15.17 21.70
C HIS A 708 -0.75 -16.03 21.53
N PRO A 709 -0.61 -17.34 21.24
CA PRO A 709 -1.73 -18.21 20.91
C PRO A 709 -2.61 -18.60 22.12
N GLY A 710 -2.13 -18.37 23.34
CA GLY A 710 -2.80 -18.77 24.58
C GLY A 710 -4.18 -18.13 24.81
N ILE A 711 -4.50 -17.00 24.16
CA ILE A 711 -5.80 -16.33 24.33
C ILE A 711 -6.94 -17.15 23.70
N VAL A 712 -6.73 -17.75 22.53
CA VAL A 712 -7.80 -18.45 21.79
C VAL A 712 -7.83 -19.94 22.07
N LEU A 713 -6.71 -20.54 22.44
CA LEU A 713 -6.64 -21.96 22.76
C LEU A 713 -7.11 -22.28 24.19
N SER A 714 -7.08 -21.32 25.12
CA SER A 714 -7.66 -21.50 26.45
C SER A 714 -9.19 -21.62 26.42
N ALA A 715 -9.86 -21.08 25.41
CA ALA A 715 -11.31 -21.18 25.26
C ALA A 715 -11.80 -22.61 24.92
N GLY A 716 -10.90 -23.56 24.64
CA GLY A 716 -11.25 -24.93 24.24
C GLY A 716 -11.10 -26.00 25.33
N ASN A 717 -10.77 -25.62 26.57
CA ASN A 717 -10.74 -26.54 27.72
C ASN A 717 -11.97 -26.42 28.63
N ASP A 718 -12.77 -25.38 28.45
CA ASP A 718 -14.10 -25.29 29.05
C ASP A 718 -15.07 -25.90 28.03
N ASP A 719 -15.70 -27.00 28.41
CA ASP A 719 -16.82 -27.59 27.68
C ASP A 719 -17.85 -26.48 27.37
N GLY A 720 -17.90 -25.96 26.14
CA GLY A 720 -18.89 -24.91 25.85
C GLY A 720 -18.81 -24.06 24.58
N PHE A 721 -17.75 -24.11 23.76
CA PHE A 721 -17.74 -23.33 22.50
C PHE A 721 -17.30 -24.14 21.28
N ALA A 722 -17.91 -25.32 21.10
CA ALA A 722 -18.18 -25.81 19.75
C ALA A 722 -19.39 -25.02 19.24
N VAL A 723 -19.16 -23.96 18.45
CA VAL A 723 -20.23 -23.36 17.65
C VAL A 723 -20.80 -24.48 16.75
N PRO A 724 -22.07 -24.89 16.91
CA PRO A 724 -22.62 -26.00 16.16
C PRO A 724 -22.76 -25.60 14.68
N LEU A 725 -22.00 -26.27 13.81
CA LEU A 725 -22.09 -26.17 12.36
C LEU A 725 -23.32 -26.94 11.84
N ASN A 726 -24.51 -26.52 12.25
CA ASN A 726 -25.79 -27.02 11.73
C ASN A 726 -26.57 -25.93 10.96
N GLU A 727 -25.96 -24.80 10.65
CA GLU A 727 -26.44 -23.88 9.62
C GLU A 727 -25.31 -23.68 8.62
N TYR A 728 -25.31 -24.52 7.57
CA TYR A 728 -24.88 -24.29 6.18
C TYR A 728 -24.85 -25.62 5.43
#